data_AF-A0A0L1J5K7-F1
#
_entry.id   AF-A0A0L1J5K7-F1
#
_cell.length_a   1.000
_cell.length_b   1.000
_cell.length_c   1.000
_cell.angle_alpha   90.00
_cell.angle_beta   90.00
_cell.angle_gamma   90.00
#
_symmetry.space_group_name_H-M   'P 1'
#
loop_
_entity.id
_entity.type
_entity.pdbx_description
1 polymer ?
#
loop_
_entity_poly.entity_id
_entity_poly.type
_entity_poly.pdbx_seq_one_letter_code
_entity_poly.pdbx_strand_id
1 'polypeptide(L)'
;MKTTTPFPLENLPYGVVSTPDDPTPRCATAWEDYAIDLGRLQRDGVFNSIPGMIDGAFSQPVLNVFASTPQSTQAEVRSRLVWFLQGVSEAHKEKYFIRLSHVTNHLPMDTANFSDFYCSLEHAKNASVHCSKIMGLEVNPNWYYIPSVYNGRTSSLRVSGQPVRRPWGVISEPSASSPATWSRSKRLDFELEMGIFLSKPLRAGETLNIRNAKEHVFGFVILNDWSARDIQGFEMAPLGPFHSKGFGTTISPWIVTLDALSPVECPVSIPQSPPPLSHLAWKGDHSQATWDIELSARILRKGKTYHITSTNLKDLYWTPYQQLAHLASAGEGLSTGDIFGTGTISNDRLNGVGEKSGLACLLERALPENKLACMEIDSLEYLEDGDEVIMEGWCLHPESGEETGRNAQREIIEDTKVVLGATDERILWDEKESQAVVRKFDMRLLALFTVINLFSFIDRVNIGNARLLGLEKDLGLLGLRFNIALMCLFVSYCVVELPSNILCKIVGGHIYIPTLVLCFGIITMLTSLVEKKGDLYACRFLLGVFEGGISPGLVFMLALFYRRHELGVRTSIYISASSASGAFGGLLAIGLSKIPPWGLIHTWRNIFFFEGLVSVILAVIAFICIPSGPEHARFLTESQKRVAVDRMRIDSAGTTEHSQTKFRHVVQGLTTPPVIFCAFGFFFGNTCAQSFSLFSPSIISAMGYTKELAQLLSVGPYAAACAISIVVGYISDRYENRGWVIFVTIPFGIAGMGLLEFLPASMPGAKYGALYLAAPGIYSFLPLWLAWAVNNAATPTVKAASSGLVFAVGSLGGILAPWVYLPGDAPSYRTGHTIMFSFLFGSWAICIGLMVYIKWENRVREMGKRDRVLEGLGPEEQLELSSRHPAFRYAV
;
A
#
# COMPACT_ATOMS: atom_id res chain seq x y z
N MET A 1 1.54 1.09 -46.44
CA MET A 1 2.21 1.35 -45.16
C MET A 1 2.08 0.09 -44.35
N LYS A 2 3.11 -0.76 -44.31
CA LYS A 2 3.10 -1.92 -43.43
C LYS A 2 3.27 -1.33 -42.04
N THR A 3 2.31 -1.54 -41.14
CA THR A 3 2.42 -1.13 -39.74
C THR A 3 3.71 -1.69 -39.16
N THR A 4 4.68 -0.81 -38.87
CA THR A 4 5.93 -1.17 -38.21
C THR A 4 5.61 -1.67 -36.80
N THR A 5 5.53 -2.99 -36.63
CA THR A 5 5.33 -3.60 -35.31
C THR A 5 6.66 -3.62 -34.55
N PRO A 6 6.66 -3.35 -33.23
CA PRO A 6 7.85 -3.51 -32.40
C PRO A 6 8.29 -4.98 -32.21
N PHE A 7 7.39 -5.95 -32.44
CA PHE A 7 7.65 -7.36 -32.16
C PHE A 7 7.54 -8.19 -33.44
N PRO A 8 8.48 -8.05 -34.38
CA PRO A 8 8.49 -8.86 -35.59
C PRO A 8 8.82 -10.33 -35.27
N LEU A 9 8.66 -11.22 -36.24
CA LEU A 9 8.88 -12.66 -36.05
C LEU A 9 10.34 -12.99 -35.71
N GLU A 10 11.27 -12.11 -36.08
CA GLU A 10 12.69 -12.17 -35.77
C GLU A 10 13.00 -11.76 -34.32
N ASN A 11 12.06 -11.17 -33.59
CA ASN A 11 12.26 -10.75 -32.20
C ASN A 11 11.85 -11.84 -31.20
N LEU A 12 10.55 -12.10 -31.06
CA LEU A 12 9.95 -13.05 -30.11
C LEU A 12 10.58 -12.98 -28.70
N PRO A 13 10.52 -11.82 -28.02
CA PRO A 13 11.07 -11.69 -26.68
C PRO A 13 10.20 -12.44 -25.68
N TYR A 14 10.75 -12.74 -24.51
CA TYR A 14 10.06 -13.45 -23.44
C TYR A 14 9.72 -12.49 -22.29
N GLY A 15 8.51 -12.61 -21.75
CA GLY A 15 8.05 -11.79 -20.64
C GLY A 15 7.07 -12.55 -19.77
N VAL A 16 6.60 -11.88 -18.72
CA VAL A 16 5.57 -12.41 -17.83
C VAL A 16 4.39 -11.45 -17.86
N VAL A 17 3.21 -12.00 -18.13
CA VAL A 17 1.98 -11.23 -18.27
C VAL A 17 0.87 -11.81 -17.41
N SER A 18 -0.11 -10.98 -17.12
CA SER A 18 -1.44 -11.40 -16.64
C SER A 18 -2.51 -10.61 -17.38
N THR A 19 -3.76 -10.99 -17.22
CA THR A 19 -4.91 -10.29 -17.78
C THR A 19 -5.89 -9.92 -16.68
N PRO A 20 -6.74 -8.89 -16.87
CA PRO A 20 -7.82 -8.59 -15.93
C PRO A 20 -8.69 -9.82 -15.59
N ASP A 21 -8.93 -10.69 -16.56
CA ASP A 21 -9.75 -11.90 -16.40
C ASP A 21 -9.00 -13.08 -15.76
N ASP A 22 -7.66 -13.06 -15.82
CA ASP A 22 -6.80 -14.11 -15.28
C ASP A 22 -5.55 -13.44 -14.68
N PRO A 23 -5.61 -13.06 -13.39
CA PRO A 23 -4.57 -12.29 -12.73
C PRO A 23 -3.33 -13.13 -12.42
N THR A 24 -3.32 -14.44 -12.70
CA THR A 24 -2.16 -15.30 -12.48
C THR A 24 -1.04 -14.93 -13.47
N PRO A 25 0.14 -14.50 -12.98
CA PRO A 25 1.29 -14.23 -13.85
C PRO A 25 1.73 -15.51 -14.56
N ARG A 26 2.00 -15.40 -15.85
CA ARG A 26 2.41 -16.52 -16.69
C ARG A 26 3.36 -16.06 -17.79
N CYS A 27 4.22 -16.97 -18.20
CA CYS A 27 5.21 -16.71 -19.23
C CYS A 27 4.54 -16.53 -20.59
N ALA A 28 4.96 -15.51 -21.32
CA ALA A 28 4.49 -15.20 -22.66
C ALA A 28 5.65 -14.82 -23.58
N THR A 29 5.38 -14.83 -24.89
CA THR A 29 6.23 -14.18 -25.89
C THR A 29 5.44 -13.12 -26.66
N ALA A 30 6.09 -12.04 -27.10
CA ALA A 30 5.44 -10.99 -27.87
C ALA A 30 5.64 -11.20 -29.38
N TRP A 31 4.55 -11.07 -30.14
CA TRP A 31 4.58 -11.05 -31.60
C TRP A 31 3.47 -10.15 -32.13
N GLU A 32 3.83 -9.24 -33.03
CA GLU A 32 2.96 -8.17 -33.51
C GLU A 32 2.35 -7.34 -32.35
N ASP A 33 1.01 -7.32 -32.26
CA ASP A 33 0.26 -6.64 -31.21
C ASP A 33 -0.21 -7.62 -30.10
N TYR A 34 0.39 -8.81 -30.01
CA TYR A 34 -0.07 -9.88 -29.13
C TYR A 34 1.01 -10.40 -28.19
N ALA A 35 0.60 -10.71 -26.97
CA ALA A 35 1.29 -11.63 -26.08
C ALA A 35 0.71 -13.04 -26.29
N ILE A 36 1.58 -14.03 -26.47
CA ILE A 36 1.23 -15.42 -26.72
C ILE A 36 1.51 -16.22 -25.44
N ASP A 37 0.49 -16.88 -24.90
CA ASP A 37 0.56 -17.64 -23.65
C ASP A 37 1.38 -18.94 -23.82
N LEU A 38 2.65 -18.91 -23.38
CA LEU A 38 3.58 -20.04 -23.49
C LEU A 38 3.17 -21.20 -22.58
N GLY A 39 2.53 -20.90 -21.45
CA GLY A 39 2.02 -21.92 -20.53
C GLY A 39 0.91 -22.77 -21.16
N ARG A 40 0.01 -22.14 -21.93
CA ARG A 40 -1.01 -22.86 -22.72
C ARG A 40 -0.38 -23.70 -23.83
N LEU A 41 0.53 -23.12 -24.61
CA LEU A 41 1.24 -23.86 -25.67
C LEU A 41 1.98 -25.08 -25.11
N GLN A 42 2.60 -24.95 -23.94
CA GLN A 42 3.25 -26.09 -23.27
C GLN A 42 2.25 -27.17 -22.87
N ARG A 43 1.11 -26.80 -22.25
CA ARG A 43 0.07 -27.77 -21.86
C ARG A 43 -0.53 -28.51 -23.04
N ASP A 44 -0.67 -27.84 -24.18
CA ASP A 44 -1.19 -28.44 -25.42
C ASP A 44 -0.11 -29.20 -26.21
N GLY A 45 1.10 -29.33 -25.66
CA GLY A 45 2.14 -30.21 -26.15
C GLY A 45 3.01 -29.66 -27.27
N VAL A 46 2.97 -28.35 -27.54
CA VAL A 46 3.77 -27.69 -28.60
C VAL A 46 5.27 -27.90 -28.38
N PHE A 47 5.72 -27.99 -27.12
CA PHE A 47 7.12 -28.11 -26.72
C PHE A 47 7.52 -29.52 -26.24
N ASN A 48 6.62 -30.51 -26.25
CA ASN A 48 6.88 -31.83 -25.63
C ASN A 48 8.03 -32.61 -26.28
N SER A 49 8.33 -32.35 -27.55
CA SER A 49 9.40 -33.02 -28.29
C SER A 49 10.78 -32.37 -28.09
N ILE A 50 10.88 -31.29 -27.31
CA ILE A 50 12.11 -30.49 -27.20
C ILE A 50 13.02 -31.09 -26.12
N PRO A 51 14.25 -31.52 -26.46
CA PRO A 51 15.20 -32.03 -25.48
C PRO A 51 15.56 -30.99 -24.42
N GLY A 52 15.58 -31.39 -23.15
CA GLY A 52 15.95 -30.52 -22.03
C GLY A 52 14.85 -29.54 -21.58
N MET A 53 13.68 -29.54 -22.25
CA MET A 53 12.53 -28.77 -21.81
C MET A 53 12.00 -29.31 -20.48
N ILE A 54 11.77 -28.43 -19.51
CA ILE A 54 11.23 -28.78 -18.19
C ILE A 54 9.71 -28.62 -18.23
N ASP A 55 8.99 -29.67 -17.82
CA ASP A 55 7.54 -29.64 -17.69
C ASP A 55 7.07 -28.52 -16.75
N GLY A 56 6.12 -27.71 -17.22
CA GLY A 56 5.57 -26.60 -16.46
C GLY A 56 6.50 -25.38 -16.33
N ALA A 57 7.64 -25.33 -17.04
CA ALA A 57 8.52 -24.15 -17.04
C ALA A 57 7.78 -22.84 -17.33
N PHE A 58 6.85 -22.84 -18.29
CA PHE A 58 6.07 -21.64 -18.66
C PHE A 58 4.80 -21.43 -17.82
N SER A 59 4.48 -22.37 -16.94
CA SER A 59 3.41 -22.20 -15.94
C SER A 59 3.88 -21.47 -14.68
N GLN A 60 5.19 -21.26 -14.54
CA GLN A 60 5.77 -20.48 -13.46
C GLN A 60 5.43 -18.99 -13.63
N PRO A 61 5.33 -18.25 -12.51
CA PRO A 61 5.08 -16.80 -12.55
C PRO A 61 6.31 -15.98 -12.96
N VAL A 62 7.43 -16.63 -13.31
CA VAL A 62 8.71 -16.03 -13.70
C VAL A 62 9.45 -16.95 -14.69
N LEU A 63 10.37 -16.40 -15.47
CA LEU A 63 11.10 -17.13 -16.52
C LEU A 63 12.30 -17.95 -15.99
N ASN A 64 12.64 -17.89 -14.70
CA ASN A 64 13.88 -18.49 -14.16
C ASN A 64 14.03 -19.97 -14.52
N VAL A 65 12.97 -20.77 -14.46
CA VAL A 65 13.02 -22.19 -14.82
C VAL A 65 13.36 -22.37 -16.29
N PHE A 66 12.71 -21.62 -17.19
CA PHE A 66 13.03 -21.64 -18.61
C PHE A 66 14.46 -21.14 -18.89
N ALA A 67 14.87 -20.04 -18.27
CA ALA A 67 16.21 -19.48 -18.42
C ALA A 67 17.30 -20.39 -17.83
N SER A 68 16.99 -21.29 -16.91
CA SER A 68 17.94 -22.29 -16.41
C SER A 68 18.17 -23.46 -17.38
N THR A 69 17.32 -23.62 -18.40
CA THR A 69 17.49 -24.68 -19.41
C THR A 69 18.71 -24.41 -20.30
N PRO A 70 19.32 -25.45 -20.91
CA PRO A 70 20.42 -25.25 -21.85
C PRO A 70 20.06 -24.28 -22.99
N GLN A 71 21.00 -23.47 -23.45
CA GLN A 71 20.76 -22.55 -24.59
C GLN A 71 20.26 -23.27 -25.84
N SER A 72 20.67 -24.52 -26.07
CA SER A 72 20.14 -25.35 -27.16
C SER A 72 18.64 -25.64 -27.02
N THR A 73 18.13 -25.84 -25.79
CA THR A 73 16.70 -25.96 -25.50
C THR A 73 15.98 -24.64 -25.76
N GLN A 74 16.56 -23.51 -25.33
CA GLN A 74 15.99 -22.18 -25.56
C GLN A 74 15.88 -21.86 -27.06
N ALA A 75 16.91 -22.18 -27.85
CA ALA A 75 16.93 -22.01 -29.30
C ALA A 75 15.90 -22.90 -30.02
N GLU A 76 15.72 -24.15 -29.58
CA GLU A 76 14.70 -25.05 -30.13
C GLU A 76 13.28 -24.58 -29.78
N VAL A 77 13.05 -24.05 -28.58
CA VAL A 77 11.77 -23.42 -28.22
C VAL A 77 11.47 -22.24 -29.13
N ARG A 78 12.44 -21.36 -29.36
CA ARG A 78 12.31 -20.25 -30.31
C ARG A 78 11.99 -20.75 -31.72
N SER A 79 12.71 -21.76 -32.20
CA SER A 79 12.47 -22.36 -33.53
C SER A 79 11.07 -22.94 -33.65
N ARG A 80 10.58 -23.60 -32.58
CA ARG A 80 9.21 -24.13 -32.51
C ARG A 80 8.17 -23.03 -32.49
N LEU A 81 8.43 -21.91 -31.81
CA LEU A 81 7.56 -20.73 -31.82
C LEU A 81 7.48 -20.10 -33.20
N VAL A 82 8.61 -19.92 -33.90
CA VAL A 82 8.62 -19.42 -35.28
C VAL A 82 7.77 -20.31 -36.18
N TRP A 83 7.97 -21.63 -36.12
CA TRP A 83 7.18 -22.59 -36.88
C TRP A 83 5.68 -22.53 -36.54
N PHE A 84 5.34 -22.46 -35.25
CA PHE A 84 3.95 -22.34 -34.80
C PHE A 84 3.30 -21.06 -35.33
N LEU A 85 4.02 -19.93 -35.30
CA LEU A 85 3.52 -18.62 -35.70
C LEU A 85 3.29 -18.50 -37.21
N GLN A 86 4.08 -19.20 -38.02
CA GLN A 86 3.87 -19.29 -39.47
C GLN A 86 2.59 -20.07 -39.84
N GLY A 87 2.08 -20.93 -38.96
CA GLY A 87 0.89 -21.76 -39.16
C GLY A 87 -0.34 -21.35 -38.36
N VAL A 88 -0.43 -20.09 -37.91
CA VAL A 88 -1.52 -19.61 -37.03
C VAL A 88 -2.87 -19.61 -37.76
N SER A 89 -3.87 -20.23 -37.13
CA SER A 89 -5.28 -20.16 -37.52
C SER A 89 -6.05 -19.22 -36.59
N GLU A 90 -7.29 -18.84 -36.95
CA GLU A 90 -8.14 -18.04 -36.06
C GLU A 90 -8.44 -18.76 -34.74
N ALA A 91 -8.61 -20.08 -34.77
CA ALA A 91 -8.78 -20.87 -33.55
C ALA A 91 -7.55 -20.82 -32.62
N HIS A 92 -6.33 -20.72 -33.19
CA HIS A 92 -5.12 -20.50 -32.39
C HIS A 92 -5.11 -19.11 -31.76
N LYS A 93 -5.53 -18.07 -32.50
CA LYS A 93 -5.61 -16.69 -31.98
C LYS A 93 -6.55 -16.61 -30.79
N GLU A 94 -7.76 -17.16 -30.90
CA GLU A 94 -8.72 -17.17 -29.79
C GLU A 94 -8.19 -17.89 -28.53
N LYS A 95 -7.37 -18.92 -28.72
CA LYS A 95 -6.90 -19.77 -27.62
C LYS A 95 -5.63 -19.25 -26.93
N TYR A 96 -4.65 -18.76 -27.70
CA TYR A 96 -3.30 -18.48 -27.19
C TYR A 96 -2.92 -17.00 -27.20
N PHE A 97 -3.61 -16.16 -27.96
CA PHE A 97 -3.18 -14.79 -28.24
C PHE A 97 -3.98 -13.81 -27.39
N ILE A 98 -3.27 -12.88 -26.78
CA ILE A 98 -3.84 -11.84 -25.94
C ILE A 98 -3.31 -10.51 -26.48
N ARG A 99 -4.20 -9.55 -26.76
CA ARG A 99 -3.76 -8.22 -27.21
C ARG A 99 -2.83 -7.59 -26.16
N LEU A 100 -1.70 -7.02 -26.59
CA LEU A 100 -0.75 -6.35 -25.70
C LEU A 100 -1.40 -5.18 -24.93
N SER A 101 -2.41 -4.53 -25.52
CA SER A 101 -3.20 -3.49 -24.85
C SER A 101 -4.06 -4.00 -23.69
N HIS A 102 -4.23 -5.32 -23.56
CA HIS A 102 -5.05 -5.97 -22.55
C HIS A 102 -4.21 -6.72 -21.49
N VAL A 103 -2.89 -6.83 -21.69
CA VAL A 103 -2.01 -7.48 -20.69
C VAL A 103 -1.52 -6.49 -19.66
N THR A 104 -1.26 -7.00 -18.46
CA THR A 104 -0.44 -6.34 -17.43
C THR A 104 0.90 -7.07 -17.38
N ASN A 105 1.99 -6.35 -17.64
CA ASN A 105 3.35 -6.88 -17.55
C ASN A 105 3.81 -6.98 -16.09
N HIS A 106 4.64 -7.99 -15.81
CA HIS A 106 5.30 -8.22 -14.53
C HIS A 106 6.81 -8.23 -14.69
N LEU A 107 7.56 -8.29 -13.58
CA LEU A 107 8.99 -8.57 -13.65
C LEU A 107 9.20 -9.94 -14.33
N PRO A 108 10.10 -10.05 -15.32
CA PRO A 108 10.24 -11.26 -16.11
C PRO A 108 11.00 -12.38 -15.37
N MET A 109 11.79 -12.04 -14.36
CA MET A 109 12.56 -12.97 -13.52
C MET A 109 12.32 -12.67 -12.04
N ASP A 110 12.44 -13.71 -11.22
CA ASP A 110 12.74 -13.57 -9.80
C ASP A 110 14.25 -13.30 -9.66
N THR A 111 14.60 -12.11 -9.16
CA THR A 111 15.97 -11.61 -9.14
C THR A 111 16.47 -11.55 -7.71
N ALA A 112 17.59 -12.23 -7.43
CA ALA A 112 18.21 -12.18 -6.11
C ALA A 112 19.19 -11.00 -6.01
N ASN A 113 20.04 -10.84 -7.02
CA ASN A 113 21.09 -9.82 -7.05
C ASN A 113 20.91 -8.86 -8.23
N PHE A 114 21.10 -7.58 -7.94
CA PHE A 114 21.26 -6.52 -8.93
C PHE A 114 22.60 -5.83 -8.70
N SER A 115 23.43 -5.80 -9.74
CA SER A 115 24.67 -5.03 -9.77
C SER A 115 24.59 -4.00 -10.87
N ASP A 116 25.26 -2.86 -10.69
CA ASP A 116 25.27 -1.83 -11.70
C ASP A 116 26.69 -1.37 -11.99
N PHE A 117 26.99 -1.26 -13.28
CA PHE A 117 28.33 -0.98 -13.78
C PHE A 117 28.49 0.51 -14.12
N TYR A 118 29.72 0.89 -14.43
CA TYR A 118 30.04 2.24 -14.88
C TYR A 118 31.03 2.14 -16.04
N CYS A 119 30.54 1.89 -17.26
CA CYS A 119 31.36 1.35 -18.37
C CYS A 119 31.38 2.18 -19.67
N SER A 120 30.64 3.30 -19.75
CA SER A 120 30.78 4.24 -20.88
C SER A 120 31.91 5.24 -20.62
N LEU A 121 32.82 5.36 -21.59
CA LEU A 121 33.95 6.31 -21.50
C LEU A 121 33.50 7.76 -21.55
N GLU A 122 32.53 8.09 -22.41
CA GLU A 122 32.05 9.47 -22.53
C GLU A 122 31.28 9.88 -21.28
N HIS A 123 30.46 8.99 -20.73
CA HIS A 123 29.81 9.21 -19.44
C HIS A 123 30.85 9.42 -18.34
N ALA A 124 31.90 8.58 -18.30
CA ALA A 124 32.96 8.70 -17.32
C ALA A 124 33.69 10.05 -17.37
N LYS A 125 34.01 10.54 -18.58
CA LYS A 125 34.62 11.85 -18.78
C LYS A 125 33.70 12.98 -18.30
N ASN A 126 32.44 12.99 -18.71
CA ASN A 126 31.49 14.05 -18.38
C ASN A 126 31.18 14.08 -16.88
N ALA A 127 30.94 12.92 -16.26
CA ALA A 127 30.71 12.81 -14.82
C ALA A 127 31.96 13.23 -14.03
N SER A 128 33.17 12.84 -14.47
CA SER A 128 34.43 13.32 -13.89
C SER A 128 34.58 14.84 -14.00
N VAL A 129 34.22 15.47 -15.13
CA VAL A 129 34.23 16.94 -15.25
C VAL A 129 33.27 17.60 -14.26
N HIS A 130 32.07 17.03 -14.09
CA HIS A 130 31.10 17.54 -13.13
C HIS A 130 31.61 17.41 -11.68
N CYS A 131 32.24 16.28 -11.35
CA CYS A 131 32.94 16.06 -10.08
C CYS A 131 34.17 16.95 -9.95
N SER A 132 34.88 17.26 -11.03
CA SER A 132 36.09 18.07 -11.07
C SER A 132 35.83 19.55 -10.77
N LYS A 133 34.70 20.10 -11.26
CA LYS A 133 34.24 21.44 -10.86
C LYS A 133 33.96 21.54 -9.34
N ILE A 134 33.82 20.41 -8.65
CA ILE A 134 33.64 20.31 -7.19
C ILE A 134 34.93 19.83 -6.48
N MET A 135 35.78 19.00 -7.12
CA MET A 135 36.87 18.22 -6.49
C MET A 135 38.19 18.10 -7.30
N GLY A 136 38.28 18.61 -8.53
CA GLY A 136 39.51 18.63 -9.34
C GLY A 136 39.99 17.29 -9.94
N LEU A 137 39.12 16.32 -10.22
CA LEU A 137 39.49 14.95 -10.61
C LEU A 137 39.34 14.66 -12.11
N GLU A 138 40.30 13.92 -12.69
CA GLU A 138 40.16 13.24 -13.99
C GLU A 138 39.39 11.92 -13.83
N VAL A 139 39.18 11.16 -14.93
CA VAL A 139 38.70 9.77 -14.82
C VAL A 139 39.71 8.99 -13.98
N ASN A 140 39.25 8.32 -12.93
CA ASN A 140 40.13 7.58 -12.04
C ASN A 140 40.90 6.51 -12.84
N PRO A 141 42.24 6.43 -12.72
CA PRO A 141 43.04 5.48 -13.49
C PRO A 141 42.56 4.04 -13.42
N ASN A 142 41.99 3.59 -12.29
CA ASN A 142 41.49 2.22 -12.14
C ASN A 142 40.39 1.85 -13.15
N TRP A 143 39.60 2.82 -13.60
CA TRP A 143 38.49 2.65 -14.53
C TRP A 143 38.92 2.05 -15.87
N TYR A 144 40.15 2.35 -16.30
CA TYR A 144 40.74 1.80 -17.53
C TYR A 144 41.29 0.38 -17.38
N TYR A 145 41.35 -0.16 -16.16
CA TYR A 145 41.85 -1.52 -15.89
C TYR A 145 40.75 -2.51 -15.51
N ILE A 146 39.68 -2.02 -14.88
CA ILE A 146 38.54 -2.83 -14.45
C ILE A 146 37.20 -2.15 -14.77
N PRO A 147 36.17 -2.90 -15.18
CA PRO A 147 34.82 -2.37 -15.28
C PRO A 147 34.29 -2.13 -13.86
N SER A 148 34.23 -0.85 -13.46
CA SER A 148 33.79 -0.47 -12.12
C SER A 148 32.32 -0.87 -11.90
N VAL A 149 32.01 -1.41 -10.73
CA VAL A 149 30.69 -1.97 -10.39
C VAL A 149 30.38 -1.74 -8.92
N TYR A 150 29.09 -1.63 -8.60
CA TYR A 150 28.57 -1.62 -7.25
C TYR A 150 27.30 -2.48 -7.14
N ASN A 151 26.93 -2.84 -5.91
CA ASN A 151 25.68 -3.57 -5.67
C ASN A 151 24.52 -2.57 -5.70
N GLY A 152 23.63 -2.74 -6.68
CA GLY A 152 22.38 -2.03 -6.76
C GLY A 152 21.36 -2.56 -5.75
N ARG A 153 20.15 -1.98 -5.76
CA ARG A 153 19.08 -2.39 -4.84
C ARG A 153 18.02 -3.23 -5.55
N THR A 154 18.11 -4.55 -5.40
CA THR A 154 17.16 -5.49 -5.99
C THR A 154 15.70 -5.19 -5.62
N SER A 155 15.43 -4.83 -4.35
CA SER A 155 14.05 -4.60 -3.87
C SER A 155 13.34 -3.40 -4.50
N SER A 156 14.07 -2.53 -5.21
CA SER A 156 13.53 -1.35 -5.88
C SER A 156 13.52 -1.48 -7.40
N LEU A 157 13.87 -2.66 -7.94
CA LEU A 157 13.63 -3.02 -9.34
C LEU A 157 12.13 -3.05 -9.60
N ARG A 158 11.72 -2.37 -10.67
CA ARG A 158 10.33 -2.30 -11.11
C ARG A 158 10.24 -2.51 -12.61
N VAL A 159 9.08 -2.99 -13.05
CA VAL A 159 8.77 -3.10 -14.48
C VAL A 159 8.24 -1.76 -15.00
N SER A 160 8.52 -1.46 -16.27
CA SER A 160 7.96 -0.31 -16.99
C SER A 160 6.45 -0.14 -16.76
N GLY A 161 6.00 1.12 -16.69
CA GLY A 161 4.61 1.49 -16.42
C GLY A 161 4.35 1.86 -14.96
N GLN A 162 5.28 1.56 -14.06
CA GLN A 162 5.14 1.88 -12.64
C GLN A 162 5.64 3.31 -12.33
N PRO A 163 4.93 4.07 -11.47
CA PRO A 163 5.35 5.42 -11.12
C PRO A 163 6.57 5.43 -10.19
N VAL A 164 7.52 6.32 -10.45
CA VAL A 164 8.64 6.62 -9.54
C VAL A 164 8.39 7.89 -8.75
N ARG A 165 8.51 7.78 -7.42
CA ARG A 165 8.33 8.92 -6.50
C ARG A 165 9.65 9.61 -6.28
N ARG A 166 9.70 10.94 -6.48
CA ARG A 166 10.84 11.78 -6.12
C ARG A 166 11.30 11.48 -4.68
N PRO A 167 12.56 11.07 -4.47
CA PRO A 167 13.02 10.66 -3.16
C PRO A 167 13.24 11.87 -2.25
N TRP A 168 13.10 11.62 -0.96
CA TRP A 168 13.65 12.50 0.07
C TRP A 168 15.07 12.04 0.40
N GLY A 169 15.95 12.99 0.67
CA GLY A 169 17.37 12.78 0.90
C GLY A 169 18.00 13.81 1.81
N VAL A 170 19.16 13.48 2.36
CA VAL A 170 20.04 14.48 2.95
C VAL A 170 20.80 15.13 1.80
N ILE A 171 20.67 16.45 1.67
CA ILE A 171 21.35 17.24 0.65
C ILE A 171 22.18 18.33 1.31
N SER A 172 23.31 18.69 0.71
CA SER A 172 24.11 19.84 1.10
C SER A 172 24.32 20.74 -0.12
N GLU A 173 24.06 22.04 0.04
CA GLU A 173 24.42 23.01 -1.00
C GLU A 173 25.96 23.17 -1.03
N PRO A 174 26.58 23.48 -2.19
CA PRO A 174 28.04 23.56 -2.33
C PRO A 174 28.75 24.70 -1.57
N SER A 175 28.09 25.40 -0.64
CA SER A 175 28.77 26.40 0.20
C SER A 175 29.27 25.76 1.48
N ALA A 176 30.54 25.99 1.80
CA ALA A 176 31.28 25.36 2.91
C ALA A 176 30.72 25.64 4.33
N SER A 177 29.56 26.30 4.45
CA SER A 177 28.92 26.68 5.71
C SER A 177 27.42 26.37 5.79
N SER A 178 26.80 25.80 4.75
CA SER A 178 25.37 25.44 4.81
C SER A 178 25.21 24.08 5.51
N PRO A 179 24.38 23.97 6.57
CA PRO A 179 24.11 22.69 7.20
C PRO A 179 23.38 21.77 6.21
N ALA A 180 23.68 20.46 6.28
CA ALA A 180 22.96 19.46 5.52
C ALA A 180 21.46 19.49 5.90
N THR A 181 20.58 19.35 4.91
CA THR A 181 19.13 19.43 5.10
C THR A 181 18.44 18.16 4.61
N TRP A 182 17.39 17.75 5.32
CA TRP A 182 16.49 16.70 4.87
C TRP A 182 15.41 17.31 3.97
N SER A 183 15.41 16.99 2.68
CA SER A 183 14.46 17.56 1.73
C SER A 183 14.23 16.63 0.53
N ARG A 184 13.27 16.97 -0.34
CA ARG A 184 13.09 16.28 -1.62
C ARG A 184 14.25 16.61 -2.55
N SER A 185 14.72 15.62 -3.30
CA SER A 185 15.76 15.83 -4.32
C SER A 185 15.32 16.91 -5.32
N LYS A 186 16.17 17.91 -5.52
CA LYS A 186 16.03 18.98 -6.51
C LYS A 186 16.68 18.59 -7.85
N ARG A 187 17.57 17.61 -7.84
CA ARG A 187 18.34 17.15 -9.02
C ARG A 187 18.03 15.69 -9.33
N LEU A 188 16.76 15.42 -9.65
CA LEU A 188 16.31 14.10 -10.08
C LEU A 188 16.63 13.88 -11.56
N ASP A 189 17.16 12.72 -11.87
CA ASP A 189 17.74 12.37 -13.16
C ASP A 189 17.37 10.94 -13.57
N PHE A 190 17.50 10.64 -14.85
CA PHE A 190 17.42 9.30 -15.44
C PHE A 190 18.81 8.86 -15.90
N GLU A 191 19.03 7.55 -16.04
CA GLU A 191 20.22 7.00 -16.67
C GLU A 191 19.79 5.97 -17.70
N LEU A 192 20.05 6.22 -18.99
CA LEU A 192 19.71 5.27 -20.06
C LEU A 192 20.77 4.16 -20.12
N GLU A 193 20.33 2.94 -19.84
CA GLU A 193 21.15 1.74 -19.75
C GLU A 193 20.50 0.54 -20.44
N MET A 194 21.26 -0.56 -20.50
CA MET A 194 20.70 -1.89 -20.73
C MET A 194 20.90 -2.77 -19.50
N GLY A 195 19.91 -3.62 -19.22
CA GLY A 195 19.98 -4.67 -18.21
C GLY A 195 20.20 -6.02 -18.86
N ILE A 196 21.09 -6.83 -18.28
CA ILE A 196 21.43 -8.16 -18.80
C ILE A 196 21.02 -9.21 -17.77
N PHE A 197 20.05 -10.06 -18.14
CA PHE A 197 19.60 -11.16 -17.30
C PHE A 197 20.48 -12.39 -17.46
N LEU A 198 20.80 -13.04 -16.34
CA LEU A 198 21.63 -14.25 -16.32
C LEU A 198 20.80 -15.52 -16.45
N SER A 199 21.33 -16.48 -17.22
CA SER A 199 20.78 -17.80 -17.50
C SER A 199 21.48 -18.86 -16.64
N LYS A 200 22.60 -19.40 -17.11
CA LYS A 200 23.37 -20.44 -16.42
C LYS A 200 23.98 -19.89 -15.12
N PRO A 201 23.71 -20.48 -13.95
CA PRO A 201 24.29 -20.03 -12.70
C PRO A 201 25.79 -20.37 -12.63
N LEU A 202 26.51 -19.68 -11.75
CA LEU A 202 27.91 -19.92 -11.42
C LEU A 202 28.03 -20.07 -9.89
N ARG A 203 28.70 -21.12 -9.40
CA ARG A 203 28.75 -21.35 -7.94
C ARG A 203 29.73 -20.39 -7.27
N ALA A 204 29.45 -20.05 -6.01
CA ALA A 204 30.38 -19.26 -5.21
C ALA A 204 31.75 -19.95 -5.13
N GLY A 205 32.81 -19.19 -5.37
CA GLY A 205 34.19 -19.64 -5.49
C GLY A 205 34.63 -20.04 -6.91
N GLU A 206 33.71 -20.17 -7.87
CA GLU A 206 34.05 -20.39 -9.28
C GLU A 206 34.26 -19.06 -10.00
N THR A 207 35.20 -19.02 -10.94
CA THR A 207 35.41 -17.85 -11.81
C THR A 207 34.93 -18.15 -13.23
N LEU A 208 34.56 -17.10 -13.96
CA LEU A 208 34.09 -17.22 -15.34
C LEU A 208 35.21 -16.95 -16.34
N ASN A 209 35.50 -17.92 -17.21
CA ASN A 209 36.30 -17.65 -18.39
C ASN A 209 35.45 -16.85 -19.38
N ILE A 210 35.90 -15.65 -19.75
CA ILE A 210 35.18 -14.74 -20.64
C ILE A 210 34.75 -15.38 -21.97
N ARG A 211 35.49 -16.38 -22.50
CA ARG A 211 35.09 -17.12 -23.71
C ARG A 211 33.72 -17.80 -23.57
N ASN A 212 33.34 -18.15 -22.35
CA ASN A 212 32.09 -18.84 -22.04
C ASN A 212 31.01 -17.87 -21.54
N ALA A 213 31.28 -16.56 -21.47
CA ALA A 213 30.34 -15.58 -20.92
C ALA A 213 28.99 -15.58 -21.63
N LYS A 214 28.99 -15.85 -22.95
CA LYS A 214 27.77 -16.02 -23.75
C LYS A 214 26.82 -17.07 -23.18
N GLU A 215 27.32 -18.17 -22.61
CA GLU A 215 26.49 -19.25 -22.03
C GLU A 215 25.71 -18.82 -20.78
N HIS A 216 26.15 -17.75 -20.13
CA HIS A 216 25.59 -17.26 -18.87
C HIS A 216 24.59 -16.12 -19.07
N VAL A 217 24.44 -15.59 -20.28
CA VAL A 217 23.50 -14.52 -20.59
C VAL A 217 22.21 -15.12 -21.18
N PHE A 218 21.07 -14.75 -20.60
CA PHE A 218 19.74 -15.10 -21.12
C PHE A 218 19.31 -14.10 -22.21
N GLY A 219 19.43 -12.81 -21.91
CA GLY A 219 19.02 -11.76 -22.82
C GLY A 219 19.05 -10.38 -22.20
N PHE A 220 18.56 -9.41 -22.97
CA PHE A 220 18.65 -7.99 -22.70
C PHE A 220 17.28 -7.35 -22.46
N VAL A 221 17.28 -6.33 -21.62
CA VAL A 221 16.19 -5.37 -21.40
C VAL A 221 16.75 -3.95 -21.42
N ILE A 222 15.88 -2.96 -21.63
CA ILE A 222 16.25 -1.56 -21.36
C ILE A 222 16.18 -1.34 -19.86
N LEU A 223 17.11 -0.57 -19.31
CA LEU A 223 17.18 -0.25 -17.88
C LEU A 223 17.28 1.27 -17.70
N ASN A 224 16.52 1.79 -16.73
CA ASN A 224 16.62 3.17 -16.26
C ASN A 224 17.02 3.17 -14.78
N ASP A 225 18.24 3.63 -14.48
CA ASP A 225 18.71 3.75 -13.11
C ASP A 225 18.48 5.16 -12.54
N TRP A 226 17.31 5.36 -11.94
CA TRP A 226 16.88 6.67 -11.47
C TRP A 226 17.84 7.22 -10.42
N SER A 227 18.19 8.49 -10.57
CA SER A 227 19.32 9.07 -9.84
C SER A 227 18.97 10.41 -9.22
N ALA A 228 19.12 10.52 -7.90
CA ALA A 228 18.97 11.79 -7.18
C ALA A 228 20.36 12.39 -6.91
N ARG A 229 20.85 13.22 -7.84
CA ARG A 229 22.25 13.67 -7.91
C ARG A 229 22.71 14.50 -6.71
N ASP A 230 21.80 15.27 -6.13
CA ASP A 230 22.07 16.07 -4.93
C ASP A 230 22.20 15.22 -3.66
N ILE A 231 21.42 14.15 -3.55
CA ILE A 231 21.57 13.13 -2.50
C ILE A 231 22.88 12.37 -2.72
N GLN A 232 23.13 11.96 -3.97
CA GLN A 232 24.33 11.20 -4.36
C GLN A 232 25.60 11.96 -4.00
N GLY A 233 25.66 13.26 -4.35
CA GLY A 233 26.81 14.11 -4.04
C GLY A 233 27.12 14.22 -2.54
N PHE A 234 26.12 14.05 -1.68
CA PHE A 234 26.31 14.08 -0.22
C PHE A 234 26.74 12.72 0.36
N GLU A 235 26.14 11.62 -0.11
CA GLU A 235 26.31 10.29 0.52
C GLU A 235 27.42 9.42 -0.10
N MET A 236 27.79 9.68 -1.36
CA MET A 236 28.57 8.73 -2.17
C MET A 236 29.96 8.43 -1.60
N ALA A 237 30.58 9.37 -0.89
CA ALA A 237 31.90 9.16 -0.32
C ALA A 237 31.84 8.56 1.09
N PRO A 238 32.61 7.50 1.41
CA PRO A 238 33.47 6.70 0.53
C PRO A 238 32.81 5.42 -0.02
N LEU A 239 31.55 5.14 0.31
CA LEU A 239 30.95 3.80 0.16
C LEU A 239 30.23 3.56 -1.17
N GLY A 240 30.15 4.57 -2.03
CA GLY A 240 29.39 4.53 -3.28
C GLY A 240 27.95 5.03 -3.12
N PRO A 241 27.19 5.08 -4.22
CA PRO A 241 25.79 5.51 -4.20
C PRO A 241 24.93 4.55 -3.37
N PHE A 242 23.93 5.09 -2.66
CA PHE A 242 23.04 4.31 -1.82
C PHE A 242 21.58 4.76 -1.94
N HIS A 243 21.12 5.72 -1.13
CA HIS A 243 19.73 6.20 -1.20
C HIS A 243 19.41 6.92 -2.51
N SER A 244 20.42 7.54 -3.12
CA SER A 244 20.34 8.25 -4.39
C SER A 244 20.05 7.37 -5.60
N LYS A 245 20.18 6.04 -5.47
CA LYS A 245 19.85 5.03 -6.50
C LYS A 245 18.82 4.02 -5.98
N GLY A 246 18.94 3.61 -4.71
CA GLY A 246 18.10 2.60 -4.08
C GLY A 246 16.62 2.95 -3.91
N PHE A 247 16.18 4.14 -4.33
CA PHE A 247 14.77 4.49 -4.39
C PHE A 247 14.07 3.92 -5.64
N GLY A 248 14.79 3.59 -6.72
CA GLY A 248 14.19 2.96 -7.88
C GLY A 248 15.07 2.75 -9.09
N THR A 249 14.92 1.56 -9.69
CA THR A 249 15.50 1.20 -10.99
C THR A 249 14.42 0.51 -11.80
N THR A 250 14.29 0.83 -13.09
CA THR A 250 13.19 0.36 -13.95
C THR A 250 13.71 -0.45 -15.11
N ILE A 251 13.04 -1.53 -15.47
CA ILE A 251 13.39 -2.35 -16.64
C ILE A 251 12.22 -2.52 -17.62
N SER A 252 12.54 -2.70 -18.91
CA SER A 252 11.54 -3.13 -19.89
C SER A 252 11.04 -4.56 -19.59
N PRO A 253 9.77 -4.88 -19.90
CA PRO A 253 9.15 -6.15 -19.47
C PRO A 253 9.50 -7.37 -20.31
N TRP A 254 10.07 -7.16 -21.51
CA TRP A 254 10.28 -8.18 -22.52
C TRP A 254 11.78 -8.39 -22.72
N ILE A 255 12.27 -9.58 -22.33
CA ILE A 255 13.67 -9.96 -22.49
C ILE A 255 13.90 -10.42 -23.94
N VAL A 256 14.74 -9.70 -24.68
CA VAL A 256 15.19 -10.12 -26.01
C VAL A 256 16.39 -11.04 -25.85
N THR A 257 16.30 -12.26 -26.40
CA THR A 257 17.33 -13.28 -26.23
C THR A 257 18.54 -13.05 -27.13
N LEU A 258 19.66 -13.69 -26.78
CA LEU A 258 20.86 -13.66 -27.62
C LEU A 258 20.62 -14.20 -29.03
N ASP A 259 19.76 -15.20 -29.19
CA ASP A 259 19.43 -15.74 -30.52
C ASP A 259 18.79 -14.69 -31.42
N ALA A 260 17.90 -13.86 -30.86
CA ALA A 260 17.27 -12.76 -31.59
C ALA A 260 18.27 -11.64 -31.92
N LEU A 261 19.29 -11.44 -31.08
CA LEU A 261 20.34 -10.44 -31.26
C LEU A 261 21.53 -10.93 -32.08
N SER A 262 21.63 -12.23 -32.38
CA SER A 262 22.73 -12.81 -33.15
C SER A 262 23.00 -12.13 -34.50
N PRO A 263 22.01 -11.64 -35.27
CA PRO A 263 22.27 -10.97 -36.54
C PRO A 263 22.94 -9.61 -36.41
N VAL A 264 22.96 -9.03 -35.21
CA VAL A 264 23.52 -7.68 -34.95
C VAL A 264 24.72 -7.73 -34.00
N GLU A 265 25.30 -8.91 -33.81
CA GLU A 265 26.62 -9.05 -33.18
C GLU A 265 27.68 -8.29 -34.02
N CYS A 266 28.54 -7.54 -33.35
CA CYS A 266 29.55 -6.70 -33.99
C CYS A 266 30.86 -6.59 -33.16
N PRO A 267 31.96 -6.08 -33.76
CA PRO A 267 33.15 -5.68 -33.01
C PRO A 267 32.88 -4.51 -32.06
N VAL A 268 33.74 -4.35 -31.04
CA VAL A 268 33.74 -3.16 -30.18
C VAL A 268 34.08 -1.92 -31.00
N SER A 269 33.35 -0.81 -30.84
CA SER A 269 33.63 0.43 -31.58
C SER A 269 34.77 1.25 -30.97
N ILE A 270 34.93 1.18 -29.65
CA ILE A 270 35.94 1.94 -28.91
C ILE A 270 37.16 1.06 -28.59
N PRO A 271 38.37 1.40 -29.08
CA PRO A 271 39.58 0.64 -28.73
C PRO A 271 39.98 0.88 -27.26
N GLN A 272 40.32 -0.22 -26.57
CA GLN A 272 40.76 -0.17 -25.18
C GLN A 272 42.28 0.10 -25.09
N SER A 273 42.65 1.11 -24.31
CA SER A 273 44.02 1.52 -24.04
C SER A 273 44.13 1.94 -22.56
N PRO A 274 44.95 1.26 -21.73
CA PRO A 274 45.80 0.10 -22.08
C PRO A 274 44.97 -1.15 -22.47
N PRO A 275 45.59 -2.16 -23.10
CA PRO A 275 44.91 -3.42 -23.39
C PRO A 275 44.35 -4.07 -22.10
N PRO A 276 43.18 -4.72 -22.16
CA PRO A 276 42.58 -5.38 -21.00
C PRO A 276 43.47 -6.44 -20.38
N LEU A 277 43.31 -6.65 -19.07
CA LEU A 277 43.94 -7.76 -18.36
C LEU A 277 43.50 -9.11 -18.96
N SER A 278 44.34 -10.14 -18.82
CA SER A 278 44.17 -11.44 -19.51
C SER A 278 42.85 -12.19 -19.22
N HIS A 279 42.17 -11.89 -18.11
CA HIS A 279 40.86 -12.45 -17.77
C HIS A 279 39.69 -11.66 -18.40
N LEU A 280 39.92 -10.39 -18.76
CA LEU A 280 38.96 -9.50 -19.42
C LEU A 280 39.23 -9.32 -20.92
N ALA A 281 40.38 -9.75 -21.42
CA ALA A 281 40.65 -9.76 -22.85
C ALA A 281 39.71 -10.75 -23.54
N TRP A 282 38.90 -10.27 -24.49
CA TRP A 282 37.98 -11.10 -25.26
C TRP A 282 38.74 -12.20 -26.01
N LYS A 283 38.27 -13.45 -25.88
CA LYS A 283 38.90 -14.66 -26.46
C LYS A 283 38.00 -15.36 -27.49
N GLY A 284 36.83 -14.79 -27.78
CA GLY A 284 35.91 -15.30 -28.79
C GLY A 284 36.19 -14.68 -30.16
N ASP A 285 35.21 -14.80 -31.06
CA ASP A 285 35.26 -14.14 -32.36
C ASP A 285 35.17 -12.61 -32.17
N HIS A 286 36.13 -11.87 -32.70
CA HIS A 286 36.16 -10.41 -32.61
C HIS A 286 35.00 -9.73 -33.34
N SER A 287 34.39 -10.40 -34.33
CA SER A 287 33.18 -9.92 -34.99
C SER A 287 31.93 -10.03 -34.11
N GLN A 288 32.01 -10.74 -32.98
CA GLN A 288 30.90 -11.00 -32.06
C GLN A 288 31.22 -10.55 -30.63
N ALA A 289 31.93 -9.43 -30.49
CA ALA A 289 32.38 -8.94 -29.20
C ALA A 289 31.29 -8.17 -28.42
N THR A 290 30.33 -7.57 -29.13
CA THR A 290 29.18 -6.84 -28.58
C THR A 290 28.02 -6.83 -29.60
N TRP A 291 27.00 -5.98 -29.40
CA TRP A 291 25.84 -5.86 -30.29
C TRP A 291 25.59 -4.42 -30.74
N ASP A 292 25.14 -4.26 -31.98
CA ASP A 292 24.71 -2.99 -32.56
C ASP A 292 23.25 -2.72 -32.18
N ILE A 293 23.07 -2.06 -31.03
CA ILE A 293 21.74 -1.78 -30.46
C ILE A 293 21.59 -0.28 -30.29
N GLU A 294 20.72 0.32 -31.09
CA GLU A 294 20.35 1.73 -30.98
C GLU A 294 19.46 1.94 -29.77
N LEU A 295 19.73 3.00 -29.02
CA LEU A 295 19.00 3.39 -27.82
C LEU A 295 18.64 4.87 -27.89
N SER A 296 17.47 5.22 -27.38
CA SER A 296 17.03 6.61 -27.28
C SER A 296 16.23 6.86 -26.01
N ALA A 297 16.29 8.09 -25.50
CA ALA A 297 15.40 8.56 -24.45
C ALA A 297 14.80 9.92 -24.77
N ARG A 298 13.54 10.10 -24.41
CA ARG A 298 12.79 11.35 -24.54
C ARG A 298 12.04 11.67 -23.24
N ILE A 299 11.88 12.96 -22.95
CA ILE A 299 11.11 13.47 -21.81
C ILE A 299 9.82 14.08 -22.33
N LEU A 300 8.69 13.72 -21.73
CA LEU A 300 7.41 14.39 -21.91
C LEU A 300 7.18 15.30 -20.72
N ARG A 301 7.15 16.61 -20.97
CA ARG A 301 6.90 17.64 -19.96
C ARG A 301 5.78 18.55 -20.43
N LYS A 302 4.70 18.64 -19.64
CA LYS A 302 3.56 19.54 -19.88
C LYS A 302 2.99 19.43 -21.31
N GLY A 303 2.95 18.20 -21.86
CA GLY A 303 2.46 17.91 -23.22
C GLY A 303 3.47 18.13 -24.36
N LYS A 304 4.68 18.59 -24.06
CA LYS A 304 5.77 18.74 -25.03
C LYS A 304 6.77 17.59 -24.90
N THR A 305 7.26 17.08 -26.02
CA THR A 305 8.28 16.02 -26.07
C THR A 305 9.66 16.62 -26.34
N TYR A 306 10.66 16.20 -25.57
CA TYR A 306 12.06 16.59 -25.69
C TYR A 306 12.88 15.33 -25.95
N HIS A 307 13.48 15.22 -27.14
CA HIS A 307 14.39 14.12 -27.45
C HIS A 307 15.75 14.42 -26.83
N ILE A 308 16.12 13.68 -25.79
CA ILE A 308 17.30 13.98 -24.98
C ILE A 308 18.53 13.24 -25.49
N THR A 309 18.37 11.99 -25.93
CA THR A 309 19.52 11.18 -26.35
C THR A 309 19.20 10.18 -27.44
N SER A 310 20.21 9.89 -28.26
CA SER A 310 20.29 8.77 -29.19
C SER A 310 21.73 8.25 -29.19
N THR A 311 21.92 7.03 -28.71
CA THR A 311 23.21 6.39 -28.41
C THR A 311 23.18 4.92 -28.83
N ASN A 312 24.26 4.17 -28.59
CA ASN A 312 24.33 2.75 -28.98
C ASN A 312 25.14 1.91 -27.99
N LEU A 313 24.70 0.67 -27.74
CA LEU A 313 25.38 -0.28 -26.86
C LEU A 313 26.83 -0.59 -27.31
N LYS A 314 27.10 -0.64 -28.62
CA LYS A 314 28.43 -0.97 -29.16
C LYS A 314 29.52 0.03 -28.77
N ASP A 315 29.12 1.22 -28.31
CA ASP A 315 29.99 2.30 -27.86
C ASP A 315 30.33 2.22 -26.36
N LEU A 316 29.93 1.16 -25.66
CA LEU A 316 30.48 0.86 -24.34
C LEU A 316 31.98 0.53 -24.43
N TYR A 317 32.77 1.09 -23.50
CA TYR A 317 34.20 0.80 -23.43
C TYR A 317 34.46 -0.60 -22.86
N TRP A 318 33.70 -0.99 -21.85
CA TRP A 318 33.69 -2.35 -21.32
C TRP A 318 32.43 -3.08 -21.78
N THR A 319 32.61 -4.15 -22.54
CA THR A 319 31.51 -4.94 -23.12
C THR A 319 30.72 -5.70 -22.04
N PRO A 320 29.45 -6.08 -22.32
CA PRO A 320 28.68 -6.95 -21.41
C PRO A 320 29.39 -8.26 -21.03
N TYR A 321 30.18 -8.85 -21.94
CA TYR A 321 30.97 -10.03 -21.62
C TYR A 321 32.11 -9.75 -20.64
N GLN A 322 32.76 -8.59 -20.74
CA GLN A 322 33.79 -8.17 -19.79
C GLN A 322 33.20 -7.84 -18.42
N GLN A 323 32.03 -7.17 -18.39
CA GLN A 323 31.28 -6.89 -17.17
C GLN A 323 30.97 -8.20 -16.43
N LEU A 324 30.39 -9.18 -17.11
CA LEU A 324 30.06 -10.47 -16.52
C LEU A 324 31.29 -11.26 -16.06
N ALA A 325 32.37 -11.27 -16.86
CA ALA A 325 33.63 -11.93 -16.47
C ALA A 325 34.26 -11.26 -15.23
N HIS A 326 34.18 -9.94 -15.12
CA HIS A 326 34.66 -9.22 -13.95
C HIS A 326 33.78 -9.47 -12.72
N LEU A 327 32.46 -9.50 -12.89
CA LEU A 327 31.50 -9.72 -11.81
C LEU A 327 31.74 -11.05 -11.09
N ALA A 328 32.24 -12.07 -11.80
CA ALA A 328 32.58 -13.38 -11.26
C ALA A 328 34.07 -13.54 -10.90
N SER A 329 34.89 -12.50 -11.06
CA SER A 329 36.35 -12.65 -11.06
C SER A 329 36.96 -12.96 -9.69
N ALA A 330 36.30 -12.56 -8.60
CA ALA A 330 36.72 -12.88 -7.24
C ALA A 330 35.99 -14.11 -6.67
N GLY A 331 35.22 -14.82 -7.50
CA GLY A 331 34.46 -16.00 -7.09
C GLY A 331 33.07 -15.66 -6.55
N GLU A 332 32.51 -14.50 -6.90
CA GLU A 332 31.12 -14.18 -6.62
C GLU A 332 30.19 -15.17 -7.32
N GLY A 333 29.30 -15.80 -6.56
CA GLY A 333 28.29 -16.69 -7.12
C GLY A 333 27.25 -15.91 -7.91
N LEU A 334 26.81 -16.46 -9.05
CA LEU A 334 25.78 -15.88 -9.91
C LEU A 334 24.59 -16.83 -10.00
N SER A 335 23.38 -16.28 -9.88
CA SER A 335 22.13 -17.06 -9.94
C SER A 335 21.37 -16.82 -11.24
N THR A 336 20.59 -17.81 -11.67
CA THR A 336 19.63 -17.62 -12.77
C THR A 336 18.62 -16.54 -12.40
N GLY A 337 18.46 -15.53 -13.25
CA GLY A 337 17.57 -14.39 -13.02
C GLY A 337 18.22 -13.20 -12.31
N ASP A 338 19.48 -13.32 -11.88
CA ASP A 338 20.28 -12.14 -11.50
C ASP A 338 20.40 -11.21 -12.73
N ILE A 339 20.52 -9.90 -12.46
CA ILE A 339 20.61 -8.87 -13.49
C ILE A 339 21.77 -7.94 -13.20
N PHE A 340 22.48 -7.49 -14.22
CA PHE A 340 23.37 -6.34 -14.09
C PHE A 340 23.04 -5.24 -15.11
N GLY A 341 23.15 -3.99 -14.67
CA GLY A 341 23.08 -2.79 -15.51
C GLY A 341 24.41 -2.50 -16.17
N THR A 342 24.40 -1.93 -17.37
CA THR A 342 25.63 -1.57 -18.10
C THR A 342 26.35 -0.37 -17.50
N GLY A 343 25.69 0.43 -16.67
CA GLY A 343 25.98 1.83 -16.49
C GLY A 343 25.47 2.67 -17.66
N THR A 344 25.25 3.95 -17.39
CA THR A 344 24.79 4.96 -18.37
C THR A 344 25.55 4.87 -19.70
N ILE A 345 24.84 4.70 -20.82
CA ILE A 345 25.41 4.47 -22.15
C ILE A 345 25.53 5.79 -22.92
N SER A 346 26.61 6.54 -22.71
CA SER A 346 26.88 7.78 -23.47
C SER A 346 27.93 7.60 -24.56
N ASN A 347 27.81 8.37 -25.65
CA ASN A 347 28.82 8.51 -26.70
C ASN A 347 28.90 9.97 -27.20
N ASP A 348 29.88 10.26 -28.06
CA ASP A 348 30.16 11.58 -28.62
C ASP A 348 29.41 11.90 -29.93
N ARG A 349 28.39 11.10 -30.28
CA ARG A 349 27.57 11.26 -31.50
C ARG A 349 26.96 12.66 -31.56
N LEU A 350 27.11 13.35 -32.69
CA LEU A 350 26.50 14.67 -32.93
C LEU A 350 25.17 14.57 -33.71
N ASN A 351 24.24 15.49 -33.45
CA ASN A 351 23.04 15.66 -34.28
C ASN A 351 23.32 16.50 -35.53
N GLY A 352 22.30 16.68 -36.38
CA GLY A 352 22.41 17.44 -37.63
C GLY A 352 22.74 18.94 -37.50
N VAL A 353 22.76 19.48 -36.27
CA VAL A 353 23.17 20.87 -35.98
C VAL A 353 24.46 20.95 -35.17
N GLY A 354 25.17 19.84 -34.99
CA GLY A 354 26.48 19.78 -34.35
C GLY A 354 26.47 19.68 -32.83
N GLU A 355 25.32 19.47 -32.19
CA GLU A 355 25.21 19.27 -30.74
C GLU A 355 25.42 17.79 -30.40
N LYS A 356 26.04 17.48 -29.25
CA LYS A 356 26.13 16.09 -28.77
C LYS A 356 24.73 15.52 -28.57
N SER A 357 24.40 14.45 -29.28
CA SER A 357 23.13 13.74 -29.20
C SER A 357 23.20 12.46 -28.37
N GLY A 358 24.40 11.96 -28.08
CA GLY A 358 24.61 10.68 -27.42
C GLY A 358 24.69 10.67 -25.90
N LEU A 359 24.36 11.77 -25.20
CA LEU A 359 24.54 11.84 -23.74
C LEU A 359 23.30 11.33 -23.00
N ALA A 360 23.47 10.30 -22.19
CA ALA A 360 22.40 9.42 -21.70
C ALA A 360 21.85 9.74 -20.30
N CYS A 361 22.19 10.89 -19.72
CA CYS A 361 21.56 11.42 -18.50
C CYS A 361 21.57 12.96 -18.46
N LEU A 362 20.75 13.56 -17.59
CA LEU A 362 20.67 15.02 -17.45
C LEU A 362 21.88 15.60 -16.72
N LEU A 363 22.56 14.84 -15.86
CA LEU A 363 23.83 15.25 -15.25
C LEU A 363 24.86 15.67 -16.32
N GLU A 364 24.97 14.91 -17.41
CA GLU A 364 25.87 15.23 -18.52
C GLU A 364 25.38 16.43 -19.33
N ARG A 365 24.05 16.56 -19.48
CA ARG A 365 23.39 17.70 -20.17
C ARG A 365 23.45 19.00 -19.40
N ALA A 366 23.66 18.95 -18.08
CA ALA A 366 23.82 20.13 -17.24
C ALA A 366 25.16 20.86 -17.48
N LEU A 367 26.12 20.22 -18.14
CA LEU A 367 27.35 20.89 -18.59
C LEU A 367 27.02 21.90 -19.70
N PRO A 368 27.47 23.17 -19.61
CA PRO A 368 27.14 24.21 -20.58
C PRO A 368 27.41 23.83 -22.05
N GLU A 369 28.50 23.10 -22.30
CA GLU A 369 28.92 22.62 -23.62
C GLU A 369 28.07 21.48 -24.19
N ASN A 370 27.27 20.82 -23.34
CA ASN A 370 26.51 19.61 -23.66
C ASN A 370 24.99 19.84 -23.72
N LYS A 371 24.55 21.08 -23.47
CA LYS A 371 23.13 21.44 -23.40
C LYS A 371 22.53 21.51 -24.80
N LEU A 372 21.36 20.91 -24.99
CA LEU A 372 20.62 20.97 -26.25
C LEU A 372 19.83 22.29 -26.34
N ALA A 373 19.78 22.91 -27.51
CA ALA A 373 18.97 24.11 -27.75
C ALA A 373 17.49 23.89 -27.39
N CYS A 374 16.96 22.68 -27.62
CA CYS A 374 15.58 22.33 -27.28
C CYS A 374 15.29 22.34 -25.76
N MET A 375 16.32 22.17 -24.92
CA MET A 375 16.21 22.21 -23.46
C MET A 375 16.28 23.64 -22.91
N GLU A 376 16.96 24.55 -23.60
CA GLU A 376 17.11 25.94 -23.16
C GLU A 376 15.78 26.71 -23.19
N ILE A 377 14.99 26.51 -24.24
CA ILE A 377 13.73 27.22 -24.47
C ILE A 377 12.77 27.10 -23.27
N ASP A 378 12.76 25.93 -22.60
CA ASP A 378 11.87 25.63 -21.48
C ASP A 378 12.59 25.43 -20.15
N SER A 379 13.87 25.83 -20.07
CA SER A 379 14.71 25.70 -18.86
C SER A 379 14.74 24.27 -18.29
N LEU A 380 14.82 23.25 -19.15
CA LEU A 380 14.96 21.86 -18.74
C LEU A 380 16.39 21.61 -18.27
N GLU A 381 16.57 21.35 -16.97
CA GLU A 381 17.85 21.01 -16.35
C GLU A 381 17.81 19.64 -15.70
N TYR A 382 16.91 19.44 -14.73
CA TYR A 382 16.59 18.16 -14.11
C TYR A 382 15.10 17.85 -14.24
N LEU A 383 14.69 16.64 -13.87
CA LEU A 383 13.29 16.22 -13.95
C LEU A 383 12.43 16.98 -12.94
N GLU A 384 11.25 17.41 -13.37
CA GLU A 384 10.19 18.03 -12.57
C GLU A 384 9.12 16.99 -12.19
N ASP A 385 8.33 17.29 -11.16
CA ASP A 385 7.18 16.46 -10.81
C ASP A 385 6.17 16.46 -11.98
N GLY A 386 5.84 15.27 -12.49
CA GLY A 386 4.92 15.07 -13.61
C GLY A 386 5.58 14.89 -14.97
N ASP A 387 6.92 14.92 -15.04
CA ASP A 387 7.63 14.49 -16.24
C ASP A 387 7.52 12.97 -16.43
N GLU A 388 7.50 12.55 -17.69
CA GLU A 388 7.56 11.15 -18.10
C GLU A 388 8.83 10.93 -18.94
N VAL A 389 9.64 9.93 -18.59
CA VAL A 389 10.83 9.54 -19.34
C VAL A 389 10.48 8.28 -20.11
N ILE A 390 10.65 8.32 -21.43
CA ILE A 390 10.39 7.19 -22.32
C ILE A 390 11.72 6.79 -22.94
N MET A 391 12.13 5.53 -22.73
CA MET A 391 13.31 4.96 -23.36
C MET A 391 12.91 3.88 -24.35
N GLU A 392 13.60 3.84 -25.47
CA GLU A 392 13.35 2.92 -26.57
C GLU A 392 14.68 2.33 -27.04
N GLY A 393 14.66 1.06 -27.46
CA GLY A 393 15.82 0.37 -27.97
C GLY A 393 15.45 -0.52 -29.14
N TRP A 394 16.25 -0.50 -30.20
CA TRP A 394 15.99 -1.31 -31.38
C TRP A 394 17.27 -1.70 -32.13
N CYS A 395 17.16 -2.74 -32.94
CA CYS A 395 18.19 -3.18 -33.85
C CYS A 395 17.77 -2.91 -35.30
N LEU A 396 18.71 -2.54 -36.16
CA LEU A 396 18.50 -2.45 -37.61
C LEU A 396 19.02 -3.73 -38.26
N HIS A 397 18.28 -4.27 -39.23
CA HIS A 397 18.73 -5.44 -39.97
C HIS A 397 19.97 -5.07 -40.82
N PRO A 398 21.04 -5.88 -40.84
CA PRO A 398 22.15 -5.65 -41.77
C PRO A 398 21.63 -5.80 -43.21
N GLU A 399 21.63 -4.73 -44.01
CA GLU A 399 21.04 -4.71 -45.36
C GLU A 399 21.70 -5.74 -46.30
N SER A 400 20.90 -6.31 -47.21
CA SER A 400 21.41 -6.81 -48.49
C SER A 400 22.05 -5.64 -49.23
N GLY A 401 23.38 -5.55 -49.14
CA GLY A 401 24.13 -4.42 -49.68
C GLY A 401 24.01 -4.27 -51.19
N GLU A 402 23.93 -3.02 -51.65
CA GLU A 402 24.63 -2.56 -52.85
C GLU A 402 24.82 -1.04 -52.82
N GLU A 403 26.07 -0.62 -53.02
CA GLU A 403 26.45 0.75 -53.36
C GLU A 403 25.78 1.18 -54.67
N THR A 404 25.19 2.37 -54.74
CA THR A 404 25.38 3.28 -55.90
C THR A 404 24.93 4.70 -55.55
N GLY A 405 25.72 5.67 -56.00
CA GLY A 405 25.54 7.08 -55.66
C GLY A 405 24.46 7.84 -56.44
N ARG A 406 24.24 9.06 -55.94
CA ARG A 406 23.55 10.22 -56.53
C ARG A 406 22.02 10.13 -56.70
N ASN A 407 21.36 11.03 -55.97
CA ASN A 407 20.00 11.54 -56.17
C ASN A 407 18.89 10.49 -56.17
N ALA A 408 18.48 10.04 -54.98
CA ALA A 408 17.19 9.38 -54.79
C ALA A 408 16.40 10.13 -53.72
N GLN A 409 15.20 10.56 -54.11
CA GLN A 409 14.17 11.10 -53.25
C GLN A 409 13.87 10.10 -52.13
N ARG A 410 13.62 10.65 -50.93
CA ARG A 410 13.19 9.93 -49.72
C ARG A 410 11.91 9.14 -49.96
N GLU A 411 12.05 7.90 -50.42
CA GLU A 411 11.12 6.81 -50.11
C GLU A 411 11.91 5.79 -49.31
N ILE A 412 11.95 6.00 -48.00
CA ILE A 412 12.59 5.09 -47.04
C ILE A 412 11.77 3.80 -47.05
N ILE A 413 12.39 2.72 -47.54
CA ILE A 413 11.90 1.35 -47.47
C ILE A 413 11.90 0.96 -45.99
N GLU A 414 10.73 0.55 -45.47
CA GLU A 414 10.52 0.18 -44.07
C GLU A 414 11.23 -1.16 -43.75
N ASP A 415 12.43 -1.08 -43.16
CA ASP A 415 13.18 -2.22 -42.64
C ASP A 415 12.65 -2.70 -41.28
N THR A 416 12.64 -4.02 -41.11
CA THR A 416 12.11 -4.75 -39.95
C THR A 416 12.87 -4.40 -38.68
N LYS A 417 12.27 -3.60 -37.78
CA LYS A 417 12.85 -3.21 -36.48
C LYS A 417 12.57 -4.28 -35.41
N VAL A 418 13.61 -4.80 -34.77
CA VAL A 418 13.51 -5.60 -33.54
C VAL A 418 13.51 -4.63 -32.35
N VAL A 419 12.41 -4.49 -31.60
CA VAL A 419 12.29 -3.56 -30.45
C VAL A 419 12.47 -4.29 -29.12
N LEU A 420 13.32 -3.75 -28.26
CA LEU A 420 13.70 -4.28 -26.93
C LEU A 420 12.71 -3.93 -25.81
N GLY A 421 11.60 -3.28 -26.18
CA GLY A 421 10.59 -2.69 -25.30
C GLY A 421 10.69 -1.16 -25.27
N ALA A 422 9.65 -0.52 -24.73
CA ALA A 422 9.69 0.89 -24.33
C ALA A 422 9.49 0.96 -22.82
N THR A 423 10.23 1.83 -22.12
CA THR A 423 9.91 2.17 -20.73
C THR A 423 8.94 3.35 -20.71
N ASP A 424 7.63 3.12 -20.86
CA ASP A 424 6.64 4.17 -20.64
C ASP A 424 6.39 4.28 -19.13
N GLU A 425 6.94 5.30 -18.46
CA GLU A 425 6.63 5.54 -17.05
C GLU A 425 5.68 6.72 -16.85
N ARG A 426 4.41 6.35 -16.61
CA ARG A 426 3.47 7.26 -15.95
C ARG A 426 3.85 7.41 -14.48
N ILE A 427 4.38 8.56 -14.10
CA ILE A 427 4.28 9.01 -12.71
C ILE A 427 2.87 9.55 -12.47
N LEU A 428 1.86 8.67 -12.47
CA LEU A 428 0.50 9.08 -12.10
C LEU A 428 -0.27 7.97 -11.41
N TRP A 429 -0.58 8.19 -10.15
CA TRP A 429 -1.96 8.58 -9.88
C TRP A 429 -1.96 10.09 -9.93
N ASP A 430 -2.91 10.66 -10.68
CA ASP A 430 -3.30 12.03 -10.41
C ASP A 430 -3.71 12.06 -8.92
N GLU A 431 -2.98 12.82 -8.11
CA GLU A 431 -3.33 13.02 -6.70
C GLU A 431 -4.79 13.48 -6.60
N LYS A 432 -5.33 14.18 -7.62
CA LYS A 432 -6.75 14.52 -7.71
C LYS A 432 -7.64 13.31 -7.98
N GLU A 433 -7.25 12.33 -8.78
CA GLU A 433 -8.04 11.11 -9.02
C GLU A 433 -8.01 10.19 -7.79
N SER A 434 -6.85 10.04 -7.14
CA SER A 434 -6.71 9.36 -5.84
C SER A 434 -7.60 10.02 -4.77
N GLN A 435 -7.56 11.35 -4.65
CA GLN A 435 -8.45 12.09 -3.74
C GLN A 435 -9.92 11.98 -4.14
N ALA A 436 -10.25 11.92 -5.44
CA ALA A 436 -11.62 11.73 -5.91
C ALA A 436 -12.15 10.35 -5.53
N VAL A 437 -11.34 9.29 -5.62
CA VAL A 437 -11.68 7.94 -5.15
C VAL A 437 -11.95 7.96 -3.65
N VAL A 438 -11.08 8.58 -2.85
CA VAL A 438 -11.27 8.71 -1.40
C VAL A 438 -12.55 9.46 -1.07
N ARG A 439 -12.83 10.58 -1.75
CA ARG A 439 -14.09 11.32 -1.56
C ARG A 439 -15.31 10.48 -1.87
N LYS A 440 -15.25 9.62 -2.89
CA LYS A 440 -16.34 8.68 -3.21
C LYS A 440 -16.53 7.62 -2.12
N PHE A 441 -15.44 7.10 -1.56
CA PHE A 441 -15.50 6.22 -0.39
C PHE A 441 -16.12 6.92 0.82
N ASP A 442 -15.67 8.15 1.11
CA ASP A 442 -16.16 8.94 2.24
C ASP A 442 -17.67 9.23 2.10
N MET A 443 -18.12 9.63 0.92
CA MET A 443 -19.54 9.96 0.67
C MET A 443 -20.47 8.75 0.63
N ARG A 444 -19.98 7.55 0.29
CA ARG A 444 -20.83 6.37 0.12
C ARG A 444 -20.68 5.35 1.25
N LEU A 445 -19.45 4.92 1.53
CA LEU A 445 -19.17 3.86 2.50
C LEU A 445 -19.14 4.43 3.91
N LEU A 446 -18.31 5.45 4.16
CA LEU A 446 -18.19 6.03 5.49
C LEU A 446 -19.53 6.63 5.96
N ALA A 447 -20.23 7.35 5.09
CA ALA A 447 -21.55 7.90 5.41
C ALA A 447 -22.55 6.80 5.80
N LEU A 448 -22.64 5.72 5.01
CA LEU A 448 -23.51 4.59 5.30
C LEU A 448 -23.13 3.90 6.61
N PHE A 449 -21.84 3.64 6.82
CA PHE A 449 -21.34 2.98 8.04
C PHE A 449 -21.60 3.82 9.28
N THR A 450 -21.46 5.14 9.17
CA THR A 450 -21.76 6.09 10.25
C THR A 450 -23.24 6.09 10.59
N VAL A 451 -24.13 6.05 9.59
CA VAL A 451 -25.59 5.98 9.80
C VAL A 451 -26.02 4.66 10.42
N ILE A 452 -25.47 3.53 9.95
CA ILE A 452 -25.73 2.21 10.55
C ILE A 452 -25.30 2.23 12.03
N ASN A 453 -24.10 2.75 12.32
CA ASN A 453 -23.60 2.84 13.68
C ASN A 453 -24.46 3.77 14.56
N LEU A 454 -24.92 4.90 14.01
CA LEU A 454 -25.80 5.83 14.72
C LEU A 454 -27.07 5.12 15.19
N PHE A 455 -27.76 4.38 14.31
CA PHE A 455 -28.98 3.66 14.68
C PHE A 455 -28.72 2.51 15.65
N SER A 456 -27.60 1.80 15.52
CA SER A 456 -27.17 0.79 16.49
C SER A 456 -27.02 1.39 17.89
N PHE A 457 -26.33 2.53 18.00
CA PHE A 457 -26.11 3.20 19.29
C PHE A 457 -27.38 3.88 19.84
N ILE A 458 -28.27 4.37 18.98
CA ILE A 458 -29.55 4.97 19.40
C ILE A 458 -30.38 3.98 20.22
N ASP A 459 -30.44 2.68 19.86
CA ASP A 459 -31.16 1.67 20.66
C ASP A 459 -30.64 1.60 22.11
N ARG A 460 -29.32 1.68 22.29
CA ARG A 460 -28.66 1.63 23.61
C ARG A 460 -29.01 2.83 24.47
N VAL A 461 -29.13 4.01 23.87
CA VAL A 461 -29.56 5.23 24.58
C VAL A 461 -31.05 5.16 24.90
N ASN A 462 -31.85 4.60 23.98
CA ASN A 462 -33.29 4.68 24.06
C ASN A 462 -33.94 3.82 25.12
N ILE A 463 -33.30 2.74 25.58
CA ILE A 463 -33.79 2.04 26.77
C ILE A 463 -33.75 2.94 28.02
N GLY A 464 -32.79 3.87 28.11
CA GLY A 464 -32.73 4.90 29.15
C GLY A 464 -33.86 5.94 29.01
N ASN A 465 -34.20 6.35 27.79
CA ASN A 465 -35.34 7.23 27.52
C ASN A 465 -36.69 6.53 27.78
N ALA A 466 -36.83 5.27 27.34
CA ALA A 466 -38.01 4.44 27.53
C ALA A 466 -38.33 4.23 29.02
N ARG A 467 -37.29 4.17 29.88
CA ARG A 467 -37.44 4.17 31.33
C ARG A 467 -38.27 5.36 31.82
N LEU A 468 -37.96 6.56 31.35
CA LEU A 468 -38.68 7.79 31.72
C LEU A 468 -40.11 7.84 31.15
N LEU A 469 -40.38 7.08 30.08
CA LEU A 469 -41.68 6.98 29.39
C LEU A 469 -42.57 5.82 29.87
N GLY A 470 -42.23 5.18 31.00
CA GLY A 470 -43.10 4.20 31.66
C GLY A 470 -42.70 2.73 31.52
N LEU A 471 -41.60 2.42 30.82
CA LEU A 471 -41.13 1.03 30.63
C LEU A 471 -40.93 0.26 31.95
N GLU A 472 -40.41 0.91 33.00
CA GLU A 472 -40.23 0.27 34.31
C GLU A 472 -41.54 -0.15 34.96
N LYS A 473 -42.58 0.69 34.80
CA LYS A 473 -43.90 0.47 35.38
C LYS A 473 -44.63 -0.63 34.63
N ASP A 474 -44.60 -0.59 33.30
CA ASP A 474 -45.28 -1.55 32.43
C ASP A 474 -44.75 -2.98 32.60
N LEU A 475 -43.43 -3.14 32.78
CA LEU A 475 -42.77 -4.46 32.83
C LEU A 475 -42.43 -4.93 34.26
N GLY A 476 -42.76 -4.14 35.29
CA GLY A 476 -42.50 -4.49 36.69
C GLY A 476 -41.00 -4.58 37.05
N LEU A 477 -40.19 -3.67 36.51
CA LEU A 477 -38.72 -3.64 36.67
C LEU A 477 -38.27 -2.96 37.97
N LEU A 478 -38.82 -3.40 39.11
CA LEU A 478 -38.48 -2.86 40.43
C LEU A 478 -37.03 -3.20 40.85
N GLY A 479 -36.40 -2.29 41.59
CA GLY A 479 -35.05 -2.46 42.15
C GLY A 479 -33.98 -2.55 41.05
N LEU A 480 -33.16 -3.59 41.10
CA LEU A 480 -32.03 -3.79 40.16
C LEU A 480 -32.43 -4.49 38.85
N ARG A 481 -33.72 -4.79 38.64
CA ARG A 481 -34.20 -5.56 37.48
C ARG A 481 -34.00 -4.84 36.14
N PHE A 482 -34.03 -3.51 36.14
CA PHE A 482 -33.70 -2.70 34.98
C PHE A 482 -32.21 -2.81 34.63
N ASN A 483 -31.33 -2.71 35.64
CA ASN A 483 -29.88 -2.87 35.47
C ASN A 483 -29.52 -4.27 34.94
N ILE A 484 -30.22 -5.31 35.40
CA ILE A 484 -30.08 -6.67 34.84
C ILE A 484 -30.46 -6.71 33.35
N ALA A 485 -31.53 -6.01 32.94
CA ALA A 485 -31.91 -5.93 31.52
C ALA A 485 -30.80 -5.31 30.65
N LEU A 486 -30.17 -4.25 31.15
CA LEU A 486 -29.04 -3.60 30.47
C LEU A 486 -27.83 -4.54 30.39
N MET A 487 -27.56 -5.28 31.47
CA MET A 487 -26.44 -6.23 31.54
C MET A 487 -26.58 -7.39 30.56
N CYS A 488 -27.80 -7.91 30.34
CA CYS A 488 -28.04 -9.04 29.42
C CYS A 488 -27.52 -8.78 28.00
N LEU A 489 -27.65 -7.55 27.50
CA LEU A 489 -27.11 -7.14 26.21
C LEU A 489 -25.59 -7.29 26.20
N PHE A 490 -24.89 -6.64 27.14
CA PHE A 490 -23.43 -6.60 27.13
C PHE A 490 -22.77 -7.97 27.39
N VAL A 491 -23.41 -8.87 28.15
CA VAL A 491 -22.88 -10.24 28.37
C VAL A 491 -22.75 -11.00 27.05
N SER A 492 -23.80 -11.01 26.24
CA SER A 492 -23.76 -11.67 24.92
C SER A 492 -22.86 -10.92 23.93
N TYR A 493 -22.86 -9.59 23.99
CA TYR A 493 -22.03 -8.70 23.17
C TYR A 493 -20.54 -9.01 23.31
N CYS A 494 -20.02 -9.08 24.54
CA CYS A 494 -18.60 -9.39 24.83
C CYS A 494 -18.16 -10.75 24.27
N VAL A 495 -19.03 -11.75 24.31
CA VAL A 495 -18.71 -13.11 23.87
C VAL A 495 -18.67 -13.19 22.34
N VAL A 496 -19.54 -12.44 21.65
CA VAL A 496 -19.73 -12.56 20.21
C VAL A 496 -18.83 -11.62 19.40
N GLU A 497 -18.39 -10.49 19.94
CA GLU A 497 -17.57 -9.49 19.23
C GLU A 497 -16.33 -10.09 18.52
N LEU A 498 -15.54 -10.88 19.24
CA LEU A 498 -14.31 -11.47 18.69
C LEU A 498 -14.61 -12.58 17.65
N PRO A 499 -15.44 -13.62 17.95
CA PRO A 499 -15.81 -14.63 16.95
C PRO A 499 -16.47 -14.02 15.71
N SER A 500 -17.39 -13.08 15.91
CA SER A 500 -18.13 -12.43 14.84
C SER A 500 -17.21 -11.68 13.87
N ASN A 501 -16.18 -11.00 14.38
CA ASN A 501 -15.25 -10.27 13.50
C ASN A 501 -14.37 -11.22 12.68
N ILE A 502 -14.04 -12.41 13.22
CA ILE A 502 -13.35 -13.46 12.46
C ILE A 502 -14.29 -14.02 11.37
N LEU A 503 -15.56 -14.27 11.69
CA LEU A 503 -16.57 -14.67 10.71
C LEU A 503 -16.75 -13.61 9.61
N CYS A 504 -16.72 -12.33 9.95
CA CYS A 504 -16.80 -11.22 9.00
C CYS A 504 -15.71 -11.31 7.92
N LYS A 505 -14.47 -11.69 8.32
CA LYS A 505 -13.36 -11.92 7.37
C LYS A 505 -13.54 -13.16 6.51
N ILE A 506 -14.18 -14.22 7.03
CA ILE A 506 -14.37 -15.50 6.33
C ILE A 506 -15.53 -15.41 5.33
N VAL A 507 -16.68 -14.92 5.78
CA VAL A 507 -17.92 -14.81 4.99
C VAL A 507 -17.87 -13.60 4.03
N GLY A 508 -17.08 -12.59 4.38
CA GLY A 508 -17.02 -11.31 3.67
C GLY A 508 -17.99 -10.29 4.28
N GLY A 509 -17.47 -9.12 4.65
CA GLY A 509 -18.24 -8.10 5.36
C GLY A 509 -19.43 -7.54 4.58
N HIS A 510 -19.39 -7.59 3.24
CA HIS A 510 -20.48 -7.17 2.36
C HIS A 510 -21.78 -7.99 2.50
N ILE A 511 -21.71 -9.24 2.98
CA ILE A 511 -22.89 -10.07 3.26
C ILE A 511 -23.13 -10.15 4.77
N TYR A 512 -22.05 -10.34 5.53
CA TYR A 512 -22.14 -10.60 6.96
C TYR A 512 -22.68 -9.40 7.74
N ILE A 513 -22.18 -8.19 7.50
CA ILE A 513 -22.60 -6.98 8.25
C ILE A 513 -24.07 -6.64 7.97
N PRO A 514 -24.56 -6.58 6.71
CA PRO A 514 -25.98 -6.34 6.46
C PRO A 514 -26.89 -7.39 7.10
N THR A 515 -26.46 -8.65 7.15
CA THR A 515 -27.20 -9.72 7.83
C THR A 515 -27.34 -9.44 9.33
N LEU A 516 -26.25 -9.01 9.99
CA LEU A 516 -26.29 -8.62 11.40
C LEU A 516 -27.22 -7.42 11.64
N VAL A 517 -27.15 -6.39 10.80
CA VAL A 517 -28.01 -5.19 10.89
C VAL A 517 -29.48 -5.56 10.68
N LEU A 518 -29.77 -6.48 9.76
CA LEU A 518 -31.13 -6.98 9.51
C LEU A 518 -31.70 -7.69 10.75
N CYS A 519 -30.94 -8.64 11.31
CA CYS A 519 -31.34 -9.36 12.51
C CYS A 519 -31.50 -8.41 13.71
N PHE A 520 -30.57 -7.47 13.89
CA PHE A 520 -30.67 -6.41 14.89
C PHE A 520 -31.97 -5.62 14.75
N GLY A 521 -32.28 -5.10 13.56
CA GLY A 521 -33.48 -4.31 13.31
C GLY A 521 -34.78 -5.08 13.59
N ILE A 522 -34.84 -6.36 13.19
CA ILE A 522 -35.99 -7.24 13.48
C ILE A 522 -36.18 -7.42 14.98
N ILE A 523 -35.11 -7.69 15.74
CA ILE A 523 -35.22 -7.90 17.19
C ILE A 523 -35.57 -6.60 17.91
N THR A 524 -35.05 -5.45 17.45
CA THR A 524 -35.44 -4.14 17.95
C THR A 524 -36.94 -3.91 17.74
N MET A 525 -37.49 -4.23 16.56
CA MET A 525 -38.94 -4.17 16.34
C MET A 525 -39.71 -5.12 17.28
N LEU A 526 -39.24 -6.35 17.48
CA LEU A 526 -39.87 -7.31 18.40
C LEU A 526 -39.86 -6.82 19.86
N THR A 527 -38.88 -6.00 20.26
CA THR A 527 -38.81 -5.40 21.60
C THR A 527 -40.02 -4.49 21.88
N SER A 528 -40.64 -3.91 20.85
CA SER A 528 -41.88 -3.13 20.99
C SER A 528 -43.09 -3.96 21.42
N LEU A 529 -43.04 -5.29 21.27
CA LEU A 529 -44.12 -6.23 21.61
C LEU A 529 -43.96 -6.87 22.99
N VAL A 530 -42.96 -6.44 23.76
CA VAL A 530 -42.65 -7.02 25.07
C VAL A 530 -43.69 -6.62 26.12
N GLU A 531 -44.19 -7.63 26.84
CA GLU A 531 -45.16 -7.47 27.94
C GLU A 531 -44.61 -7.91 29.30
N LYS A 532 -43.61 -8.82 29.33
CA LYS A 532 -43.01 -9.33 30.57
C LYS A 532 -41.52 -9.03 30.63
N LYS A 533 -40.99 -8.91 31.84
CA LYS A 533 -39.54 -8.73 32.09
C LYS A 533 -38.66 -9.82 31.45
N GLY A 534 -39.15 -11.06 31.37
CA GLY A 534 -38.41 -12.17 30.78
C GLY A 534 -38.20 -11.97 29.28
N ASP A 535 -39.24 -11.51 28.58
CA ASP A 535 -39.18 -11.23 27.15
C ASP A 535 -38.20 -10.07 26.87
N LEU A 536 -38.16 -9.05 27.75
CA LEU A 536 -37.16 -7.99 27.66
C LEU A 536 -35.74 -8.54 27.79
N TYR A 537 -35.48 -9.43 28.74
CA TYR A 537 -34.15 -10.03 28.92
C TYR A 537 -33.75 -10.87 27.71
N ALA A 538 -34.67 -11.64 27.14
CA ALA A 538 -34.44 -12.41 25.93
C ALA A 538 -34.12 -11.51 24.72
N CYS A 539 -34.94 -10.47 24.48
CA CYS A 539 -34.68 -9.50 23.42
C CYS A 539 -33.32 -8.82 23.59
N ARG A 540 -32.96 -8.40 24.82
CA ARG A 540 -31.67 -7.75 25.08
C ARG A 540 -30.48 -8.68 24.85
N PHE A 541 -30.59 -9.95 25.24
CA PHE A 541 -29.57 -10.95 24.97
C PHE A 541 -29.42 -11.21 23.46
N LEU A 542 -30.53 -11.37 22.73
CA LEU A 542 -30.46 -11.58 21.28
C LEU A 542 -29.91 -10.35 20.55
N LEU A 543 -30.28 -9.13 20.98
CA LEU A 543 -29.69 -7.90 20.46
C LEU A 543 -28.17 -7.93 20.61
N GLY A 544 -27.64 -8.30 21.79
CA GLY A 544 -26.20 -8.34 21.97
C GLY A 544 -25.48 -9.38 21.09
N VAL A 545 -26.14 -10.50 20.74
CA VAL A 545 -25.59 -11.49 19.79
C VAL A 545 -25.45 -10.91 18.38
N PHE A 546 -26.45 -10.22 17.86
CA PHE A 546 -26.41 -9.71 16.48
C PHE A 546 -25.74 -8.35 16.36
N GLU A 547 -25.94 -7.47 17.33
CA GLU A 547 -25.35 -6.12 17.35
C GLU A 547 -23.83 -6.16 17.59
N GLY A 548 -23.36 -7.12 18.40
CA GLY A 548 -21.93 -7.27 18.77
C GLY A 548 -20.98 -7.28 17.58
N GLY A 549 -21.37 -7.90 16.47
CA GLY A 549 -20.53 -7.99 15.27
C GLY A 549 -20.49 -6.75 14.39
N ILE A 550 -21.45 -5.82 14.53
CA ILE A 550 -21.64 -4.72 13.59
C ILE A 550 -20.47 -3.76 13.67
N SER A 551 -20.17 -3.23 14.86
CA SER A 551 -19.11 -2.24 15.04
C SER A 551 -17.70 -2.72 14.67
N PRO A 552 -17.21 -3.87 15.17
CA PRO A 552 -15.89 -4.37 14.77
C PRO A 552 -15.83 -4.73 13.28
N GLY A 553 -16.92 -5.27 12.72
CA GLY A 553 -17.02 -5.59 11.30
C GLY A 553 -16.93 -4.35 10.40
N LEU A 554 -17.61 -3.26 10.74
CA LEU A 554 -17.55 -2.00 9.99
C LEU A 554 -16.15 -1.37 10.02
N VAL A 555 -15.46 -1.43 11.16
CA VAL A 555 -14.07 -0.94 11.29
C VAL A 555 -13.12 -1.79 10.45
N PHE A 556 -13.30 -3.11 10.47
CA PHE A 556 -12.55 -4.02 9.59
C PHE A 556 -12.79 -3.67 8.11
N MET A 557 -14.05 -3.42 7.71
CA MET A 557 -14.37 -2.98 6.35
C MET A 557 -13.68 -1.67 6.00
N LEU A 558 -13.69 -0.65 6.88
CA LEU A 558 -12.95 0.60 6.63
C LEU A 558 -11.46 0.33 6.37
N ALA A 559 -10.85 -0.61 7.08
CA ALA A 559 -9.45 -0.98 6.87
C ALA A 559 -9.18 -1.67 5.51
N LEU A 560 -10.20 -2.11 4.76
CA LEU A 560 -10.08 -2.66 3.41
C LEU A 560 -10.14 -1.59 2.29
N PHE A 561 -10.69 -0.41 2.57
CA PHE A 561 -10.87 0.67 1.58
C PHE A 561 -9.98 1.89 1.82
N TYR A 562 -9.40 2.03 3.01
CA TYR A 562 -8.60 3.19 3.44
C TYR A 562 -7.20 2.80 3.89
N ARG A 563 -6.23 3.67 3.60
CA ARG A 563 -4.82 3.48 4.01
C ARG A 563 -4.64 3.70 5.52
N ARG A 564 -3.56 3.15 6.10
CA ARG A 564 -3.20 3.30 7.53
C ARG A 564 -3.24 4.76 8.03
N HIS A 565 -2.74 5.71 7.23
CA HIS A 565 -2.71 7.14 7.58
C HIS A 565 -4.04 7.87 7.34
N GLU A 566 -4.97 7.25 6.58
CA GLU A 566 -6.31 7.79 6.33
C GLU A 566 -7.35 7.28 7.33
N LEU A 567 -7.07 6.15 7.99
CA LEU A 567 -8.06 5.40 8.77
C LEU A 567 -8.51 6.13 10.04
N GLY A 568 -7.65 6.94 10.67
CA GLY A 568 -7.96 7.55 11.98
C GLY A 568 -9.09 8.57 11.92
N VAL A 569 -9.07 9.51 10.96
CA VAL A 569 -10.16 10.47 10.73
C VAL A 569 -11.48 9.76 10.44
N ARG A 570 -11.46 8.73 9.58
CA ARG A 570 -12.69 7.96 9.26
C ARG A 570 -13.21 7.20 10.47
N THR A 571 -12.32 6.60 11.24
CA THR A 571 -12.68 5.90 12.49
C THR A 571 -13.27 6.87 13.51
N SER A 572 -12.74 8.09 13.60
CA SER A 572 -13.30 9.16 14.44
C SER A 572 -14.67 9.66 13.97
N ILE A 573 -14.89 9.83 12.66
CA ILE A 573 -16.20 10.19 12.09
C ILE A 573 -17.22 9.07 12.36
N TYR A 574 -16.81 7.83 12.18
CA TYR A 574 -17.67 6.67 12.42
C TYR A 574 -18.01 6.51 13.92
N ILE A 575 -17.04 6.62 14.83
CA ILE A 575 -17.26 6.48 16.27
C ILE A 575 -17.98 7.69 16.86
N SER A 576 -17.86 8.89 16.28
CA SER A 576 -18.63 10.05 16.73
C SER A 576 -20.15 9.87 16.55
N ALA A 577 -20.59 8.89 15.76
CA ALA A 577 -21.99 8.45 15.75
C ALA A 577 -22.49 8.03 17.14
N SER A 578 -21.62 7.49 18.00
CA SER A 578 -21.98 7.13 19.37
C SER A 578 -22.34 8.34 20.23
N SER A 579 -21.56 9.43 20.17
CA SER A 579 -21.88 10.67 20.87
C SER A 579 -23.05 11.40 20.21
N ALA A 580 -23.15 11.38 18.88
CA ALA A 580 -24.31 11.90 18.16
C ALA A 580 -25.60 11.16 18.55
N SER A 581 -25.57 9.85 18.79
CA SER A 581 -26.74 9.08 19.23
C SER A 581 -27.30 9.59 20.56
N GLY A 582 -26.44 10.04 21.48
CA GLY A 582 -26.86 10.65 22.74
C GLY A 582 -27.61 11.97 22.54
N ALA A 583 -27.20 12.77 21.55
CA ALA A 583 -27.87 14.01 21.18
C ALA A 583 -29.22 13.77 20.48
N PHE A 584 -29.29 12.84 19.52
CA PHE A 584 -30.50 12.59 18.74
C PHE A 584 -31.51 11.68 19.46
N GLY A 585 -31.06 10.73 20.28
CA GLY A 585 -31.91 9.73 20.92
C GLY A 585 -32.97 10.34 21.83
N GLY A 586 -32.62 11.35 22.64
CA GLY A 586 -33.60 12.06 23.48
C GLY A 586 -34.68 12.79 22.67
N LEU A 587 -34.28 13.46 21.58
CA LEU A 587 -35.20 14.19 20.69
C LEU A 587 -36.14 13.24 19.93
N LEU A 588 -35.60 12.16 19.37
CA LEU A 588 -36.37 11.11 18.70
C LEU A 588 -37.35 10.44 19.65
N ALA A 589 -36.91 10.09 20.87
CA ALA A 589 -37.77 9.47 21.87
C ALA A 589 -38.98 10.35 22.22
N ILE A 590 -38.78 11.66 22.41
CA ILE A 590 -39.88 12.61 22.67
C ILE A 590 -40.84 12.64 21.47
N GLY A 591 -40.32 12.77 20.25
CA GLY A 591 -41.12 12.81 19.03
C GLY A 591 -41.97 11.56 18.82
N LEU A 592 -41.36 10.39 18.90
CA LEU A 592 -42.01 9.09 18.68
C LEU A 592 -43.00 8.74 19.80
N SER A 593 -42.78 9.22 21.02
CA SER A 593 -43.72 9.01 22.14
C SER A 593 -45.07 9.71 21.95
N LYS A 594 -45.14 10.74 21.09
CA LYS A 594 -46.37 11.49 20.79
C LYS A 594 -47.27 10.81 19.75
N ILE A 595 -46.81 9.73 19.12
CA ILE A 595 -47.59 8.98 18.13
C ILE A 595 -48.77 8.30 18.84
N PRO A 596 -50.02 8.43 18.34
CA PRO A 596 -51.19 7.82 18.95
C PRO A 596 -51.05 6.30 19.13
N PRO A 597 -51.72 5.71 20.14
CA PRO A 597 -51.68 4.27 20.37
C PRO A 597 -52.33 3.49 19.22
N TRP A 598 -51.69 2.39 18.81
CA TRP A 598 -52.19 1.52 17.75
C TRP A 598 -51.90 0.04 18.08
N GLY A 599 -52.94 -0.67 18.50
CA GLY A 599 -52.79 -2.02 19.06
C GLY A 599 -51.96 -2.02 20.35
N LEU A 600 -50.99 -2.94 20.45
CA LEU A 600 -50.08 -3.03 21.60
C LEU A 600 -48.98 -1.96 21.57
N ILE A 601 -48.76 -1.27 20.45
CA ILE A 601 -47.63 -0.35 20.26
C ILE A 601 -48.06 1.07 20.60
N HIS A 602 -47.52 1.59 21.71
CA HIS A 602 -47.76 2.95 22.20
C HIS A 602 -46.62 3.42 23.13
N THR A 603 -46.52 4.73 23.34
CA THR A 603 -45.59 5.36 24.29
C THR A 603 -44.12 5.00 23.98
N TRP A 604 -43.44 4.25 24.85
CA TRP A 604 -42.05 3.82 24.66
C TRP A 604 -41.90 2.75 23.58
N ARG A 605 -42.95 1.96 23.29
CA ARG A 605 -42.91 0.88 22.30
C ARG A 605 -42.77 1.42 20.86
N ASN A 606 -43.30 2.62 20.61
CA ASN A 606 -43.15 3.31 19.33
C ASN A 606 -41.68 3.54 18.97
N ILE A 607 -40.83 3.82 19.97
CA ILE A 607 -39.40 4.09 19.76
C ILE A 607 -38.73 2.88 19.09
N PHE A 608 -38.82 1.72 19.75
CA PHE A 608 -38.20 0.49 19.25
C PHE A 608 -38.82 0.00 17.92
N PHE A 609 -40.12 0.19 17.71
CA PHE A 609 -40.75 -0.21 16.46
C PHE A 609 -40.21 0.58 15.25
N PHE A 610 -40.24 1.92 15.31
CA PHE A 610 -39.82 2.75 14.18
C PHE A 610 -38.32 2.70 13.95
N GLU A 611 -37.51 2.64 15.00
CA GLU A 611 -36.05 2.54 14.87
C GLU A 611 -35.60 1.19 14.34
N GLY A 612 -36.25 0.11 14.78
CA GLY A 612 -36.04 -1.21 14.21
C GLY A 612 -36.41 -1.27 12.73
N LEU A 613 -37.53 -0.65 12.33
CA LEU A 613 -37.95 -0.55 10.93
C LEU A 613 -36.91 0.20 10.06
N VAL A 614 -36.42 1.34 10.55
CA VAL A 614 -35.37 2.09 9.84
C VAL A 614 -34.09 1.27 9.73
N SER A 615 -33.73 0.51 10.76
CA SER A 615 -32.56 -0.38 10.75
C SER A 615 -32.71 -1.52 9.74
N VAL A 616 -33.90 -2.09 9.58
CA VAL A 616 -34.21 -3.09 8.53
C VAL A 616 -34.05 -2.48 7.14
N ILE A 617 -34.53 -1.27 6.92
CA ILE A 617 -34.36 -0.56 5.63
C ILE A 617 -32.89 -0.30 5.36
N LEU A 618 -32.13 0.16 6.36
CA LEU A 618 -30.68 0.37 6.25
C LEU A 618 -29.94 -0.93 5.93
N ALA A 619 -30.35 -2.08 6.49
CA ALA A 619 -29.78 -3.37 6.16
C ALA A 619 -29.97 -3.73 4.67
N VAL A 620 -31.18 -3.53 4.14
CA VAL A 620 -31.47 -3.75 2.71
C VAL A 620 -30.61 -2.84 1.83
N ILE A 621 -30.46 -1.57 2.19
CA ILE A 621 -29.56 -0.63 1.49
C ILE A 621 -28.11 -1.12 1.58
N ALA A 622 -27.69 -1.62 2.74
CA ALA A 622 -26.33 -2.11 2.97
C ALA A 622 -26.00 -3.34 2.10
N PHE A 623 -26.94 -4.29 1.91
CA PHE A 623 -26.77 -5.42 0.99
C PHE A 623 -26.50 -5.00 -0.46
N ILE A 624 -27.04 -3.84 -0.88
CA ILE A 624 -26.90 -3.35 -2.25
C ILE A 624 -25.65 -2.47 -2.40
N CYS A 625 -25.34 -1.68 -1.37
CA CYS A 625 -24.34 -0.61 -1.45
C CYS A 625 -22.93 -1.03 -1.03
N ILE A 626 -22.78 -2.01 -0.13
CA ILE A 626 -21.48 -2.41 0.40
C ILE A 626 -20.79 -3.38 -0.59
N PRO A 627 -19.64 -3.00 -1.19
CA PRO A 627 -18.90 -3.90 -2.05
C PRO A 627 -18.02 -4.87 -1.24
N SER A 628 -17.68 -6.01 -1.84
CA SER A 628 -16.76 -7.01 -1.26
C SER A 628 -15.32 -6.51 -1.11
N GLY A 629 -14.91 -5.58 -1.98
CA GLY A 629 -13.57 -4.96 -1.98
C GLY A 629 -13.51 -3.76 -2.94
N PRO A 630 -12.39 -3.01 -2.97
CA PRO A 630 -12.19 -1.85 -3.85
C PRO A 630 -12.40 -2.16 -5.34
N GLU A 631 -12.00 -3.36 -5.78
CA GLU A 631 -12.13 -3.86 -7.14
C GLU A 631 -13.58 -4.13 -7.56
N HIS A 632 -14.45 -4.45 -6.60
CA HIS A 632 -15.87 -4.74 -6.83
C HIS A 632 -16.77 -3.51 -6.62
N ALA A 633 -16.22 -2.33 -6.33
CA ALA A 633 -16.97 -1.12 -6.07
C ALA A 633 -17.69 -0.60 -7.34
N ARG A 634 -18.99 -0.87 -7.46
CA ARG A 634 -19.84 -0.51 -8.62
C ARG A 634 -19.93 1.00 -8.90
N PHE A 635 -19.58 1.84 -7.93
CA PHE A 635 -19.64 3.30 -8.04
C PHE A 635 -18.34 3.95 -8.52
N LEU A 636 -17.29 3.15 -8.74
CA LEU A 636 -16.03 3.58 -9.35
C LEU A 636 -16.01 3.21 -10.84
N THR A 637 -15.35 4.04 -11.65
CA THR A 637 -15.00 3.70 -13.03
C THR A 637 -13.88 2.66 -13.06
N GLU A 638 -13.66 1.98 -14.18
CA GLU A 638 -12.55 1.00 -14.32
C GLU A 638 -11.15 1.61 -14.11
N SER A 639 -10.97 2.92 -14.40
CA SER A 639 -9.74 3.64 -14.04
C SER A 639 -9.62 3.81 -12.52
N GLN A 640 -10.70 4.24 -11.87
CA GLN A 640 -10.75 4.51 -10.44
C GLN A 640 -10.66 3.25 -9.58
N LYS A 641 -11.17 2.12 -10.07
CA LYS A 641 -10.99 0.81 -9.44
C LYS A 641 -9.51 0.40 -9.42
N ARG A 642 -8.80 0.55 -10.53
CA ARG A 642 -7.35 0.32 -10.61
C ARG A 642 -6.60 1.18 -9.60
N VAL A 643 -6.87 2.50 -9.61
CA VAL A 643 -6.33 3.44 -8.61
C VAL A 643 -6.64 2.97 -7.18
N ALA A 644 -7.87 2.54 -6.90
CA ALA A 644 -8.25 2.10 -5.56
C ALA A 644 -7.50 0.84 -5.09
N VAL A 645 -7.34 -0.15 -5.97
CA VAL A 645 -6.60 -1.40 -5.69
C VAL A 645 -5.12 -1.11 -5.49
N ASP A 646 -4.52 -0.33 -6.39
CA ASP A 646 -3.09 0.01 -6.32
C ASP A 646 -2.77 0.79 -5.03
N ARG A 647 -3.71 1.62 -4.52
CA ARG A 647 -3.55 2.38 -3.27
C ARG A 647 -3.44 1.44 -2.06
N MET A 648 -4.14 0.31 -2.09
CA MET A 648 -4.13 -0.68 -1.02
C MET A 648 -2.92 -1.61 -1.11
N ARG A 649 -2.48 -1.98 -2.32
CA ARG A 649 -1.29 -2.81 -2.55
C ARG A 649 -0.01 -2.17 -2.02
N ILE A 650 0.14 -0.84 -2.16
CA ILE A 650 1.33 -0.12 -1.67
C ILE A 650 1.37 -0.07 -0.14
N ASP A 651 0.23 0.10 0.52
CA ASP A 651 0.15 0.08 1.99
C ASP A 651 0.27 -1.35 2.58
N SER A 652 0.12 -2.35 1.70
CA SER A 652 0.28 -3.79 1.96
C SER A 652 1.63 -4.34 1.50
N ALA A 653 2.52 -3.51 0.94
CA ALA A 653 3.85 -3.91 0.51
C ALA A 653 4.63 -4.52 1.70
N GLY A 654 4.88 -5.82 1.64
CA GLY A 654 5.48 -6.61 2.72
C GLY A 654 4.53 -7.58 3.45
N THR A 655 3.26 -7.67 3.06
CA THR A 655 2.32 -8.69 3.57
C THR A 655 1.52 -9.30 2.42
N THR A 656 1.51 -10.64 2.31
CA THR A 656 0.74 -11.36 1.28
C THR A 656 -0.76 -11.13 1.45
N GLU A 657 -1.41 -10.54 0.44
CA GLU A 657 -2.88 -10.32 0.36
C GLU A 657 -3.68 -11.64 0.44
N HIS A 658 -3.04 -12.78 0.15
CA HIS A 658 -3.67 -14.11 0.15
C HIS A 658 -3.39 -14.98 1.39
N SER A 659 -3.01 -14.40 2.55
CA SER A 659 -2.86 -15.24 3.74
C SER A 659 -4.23 -15.81 4.18
N GLN A 660 -4.41 -17.11 3.96
CA GLN A 660 -5.49 -17.89 4.55
C GLN A 660 -5.56 -17.60 6.06
N THR A 661 -6.76 -17.61 6.65
CA THR A 661 -6.93 -17.36 8.09
C THR A 661 -6.22 -18.45 8.90
N LYS A 662 -4.94 -18.25 9.24
CA LYS A 662 -4.20 -19.16 10.11
C LYS A 662 -4.48 -18.82 11.57
N PHE A 663 -4.74 -19.85 12.39
CA PHE A 663 -5.00 -19.68 13.83
C PHE A 663 -3.86 -18.92 14.54
N ARG A 664 -2.61 -19.14 14.11
CA ARG A 664 -1.43 -18.42 14.63
C ARG A 664 -1.55 -16.90 14.52
N HIS A 665 -2.10 -16.38 13.42
CA HIS A 665 -2.32 -14.95 13.22
C HIS A 665 -3.43 -14.40 14.12
N VAL A 666 -4.45 -15.21 14.42
CA VAL A 666 -5.47 -14.84 15.41
C VAL A 666 -4.81 -14.71 16.79
N VAL A 667 -4.08 -15.74 17.23
CA VAL A 667 -3.35 -15.71 18.52
C VAL A 667 -2.39 -14.52 18.58
N GLN A 668 -1.71 -14.19 17.49
CA GLN A 668 -0.84 -13.02 17.43
C GLN A 668 -1.61 -11.72 17.63
N GLY A 669 -2.76 -11.55 16.98
CA GLY A 669 -3.62 -10.37 17.19
C GLY A 669 -4.13 -10.24 18.63
N LEU A 670 -4.32 -11.37 19.31
CA LEU A 670 -4.76 -11.41 20.71
C LEU A 670 -3.64 -11.20 21.75
N THR A 671 -2.39 -11.49 21.39
CA THR A 671 -1.24 -11.50 22.31
C THR A 671 -0.25 -10.36 22.10
N THR A 672 -0.48 -9.50 21.10
CA THR A 672 0.43 -8.38 20.79
C THR A 672 0.31 -7.30 21.86
N PRO A 673 1.41 -6.93 22.57
CA PRO A 673 1.31 -6.05 23.73
C PRO A 673 0.68 -4.68 23.45
N PRO A 674 1.02 -3.95 22.37
CA PRO A 674 0.32 -2.69 22.05
C PRO A 674 -1.19 -2.83 21.90
N VAL A 675 -1.67 -3.95 21.34
CA VAL A 675 -3.10 -4.23 21.19
C VAL A 675 -3.75 -4.46 22.54
N ILE A 676 -3.10 -5.21 23.44
CA ILE A 676 -3.59 -5.46 24.79
C ILE A 676 -3.69 -4.14 25.58
N PHE A 677 -2.66 -3.30 25.53
CA PHE A 677 -2.71 -1.97 26.17
C PHE A 677 -3.85 -1.12 25.60
N CYS A 678 -4.03 -1.10 24.28
CA CYS A 678 -5.15 -0.39 23.66
C CYS A 678 -6.51 -0.95 24.09
N ALA A 679 -6.64 -2.26 24.26
CA ALA A 679 -7.86 -2.91 24.72
C ALA A 679 -8.23 -2.46 26.15
N PHE A 680 -7.26 -2.40 27.06
CA PHE A 680 -7.48 -1.91 28.42
C PHE A 680 -7.72 -0.39 28.47
N GLY A 681 -6.97 0.40 27.68
CA GLY A 681 -7.20 1.85 27.57
C GLY A 681 -8.60 2.15 27.04
N PHE A 682 -9.04 1.40 26.04
CA PHE A 682 -10.40 1.47 25.50
C PHE A 682 -11.45 1.00 26.52
N PHE A 683 -11.20 -0.06 27.31
CA PHE A 683 -12.09 -0.49 28.39
C PHE A 683 -12.35 0.61 29.42
N PHE A 684 -11.29 1.29 29.89
CA PHE A 684 -11.44 2.39 30.83
C PHE A 684 -12.29 3.52 30.25
N GLY A 685 -11.97 3.96 29.03
CA GLY A 685 -12.72 5.02 28.36
C GLY A 685 -14.16 4.64 28.01
N ASN A 686 -14.37 3.44 27.48
CA ASN A 686 -15.70 2.96 27.06
C ASN A 686 -16.62 2.77 28.27
N THR A 687 -16.09 2.34 29.43
CA THR A 687 -16.86 2.33 30.68
C THR A 687 -17.41 3.72 31.00
N CYS A 688 -16.57 4.76 30.89
CA CYS A 688 -17.00 6.15 31.11
C CYS A 688 -18.02 6.60 30.07
N ALA A 689 -17.81 6.27 28.79
CA ALA A 689 -18.73 6.64 27.71
C ALA A 689 -20.10 6.00 27.88
N GLN A 690 -20.17 4.69 28.11
CA GLN A 690 -21.42 3.97 28.34
C GLN A 690 -22.15 4.47 29.59
N SER A 691 -21.41 4.72 30.69
CA SER A 691 -21.99 5.25 31.93
C SER A 691 -22.56 6.65 31.73
N PHE A 692 -21.83 7.52 31.02
CA PHE A 692 -22.31 8.85 30.67
C PHE A 692 -23.55 8.78 29.77
N SER A 693 -23.52 7.91 28.75
CA SER A 693 -24.61 7.66 27.80
C SER A 693 -25.92 7.29 28.49
N LEU A 694 -25.87 6.28 29.37
CA LEU A 694 -27.04 5.73 30.04
C LEU A 694 -27.66 6.68 31.07
N PHE A 695 -26.85 7.53 31.73
CA PHE A 695 -27.28 8.27 32.91
C PHE A 695 -27.22 9.80 32.79
N SER A 696 -26.71 10.36 31.69
CA SER A 696 -26.63 11.82 31.49
C SER A 696 -27.96 12.55 31.74
N PRO A 697 -29.13 12.10 31.20
CA PRO A 697 -30.41 12.75 31.49
C PRO A 697 -30.80 12.68 32.98
N SER A 698 -30.47 11.57 33.65
CA SER A 698 -30.71 11.39 35.09
C SER A 698 -29.84 12.32 35.94
N ILE A 699 -28.57 12.49 35.57
CA ILE A 699 -27.64 13.41 36.23
C ILE A 699 -28.16 14.85 36.11
N ILE A 700 -28.62 15.25 34.93
CA ILE A 700 -29.20 16.60 34.72
C ILE A 700 -30.52 16.75 35.47
N SER A 701 -31.40 15.74 35.45
CA SER A 701 -32.66 15.81 36.20
C SER A 701 -32.43 15.93 37.71
N ALA A 702 -31.40 15.28 38.25
CA ALA A 702 -31.00 15.42 39.66
C ALA A 702 -30.48 16.82 40.03
N MET A 703 -30.10 17.65 39.04
CA MET A 703 -29.77 19.08 39.27
C MET A 703 -31.02 19.96 39.48
N GLY A 704 -32.23 19.39 39.39
CA GLY A 704 -33.51 20.09 39.61
C GLY A 704 -34.25 20.49 38.33
N TYR A 705 -33.78 20.08 37.15
CA TYR A 705 -34.47 20.31 35.88
C TYR A 705 -35.60 19.29 35.66
N THR A 706 -36.66 19.69 34.97
CA THR A 706 -37.76 18.78 34.58
C THR A 706 -37.26 17.67 33.67
N LYS A 707 -37.93 16.50 33.66
CA LYS A 707 -37.52 15.35 32.85
C LYS A 707 -37.37 15.68 31.36
N GLU A 708 -38.30 16.46 30.82
CA GLU A 708 -38.29 16.93 29.43
C GLU A 708 -37.12 17.88 29.15
N LEU A 709 -36.89 18.85 30.03
CA LEU A 709 -35.78 19.80 29.89
C LEU A 709 -34.42 19.11 30.07
N ALA A 710 -34.31 18.12 30.95
CA ALA A 710 -33.09 17.36 31.16
C ALA A 710 -32.66 16.56 29.91
N GLN A 711 -33.62 15.99 29.17
CA GLN A 711 -33.35 15.37 27.87
C GLN A 711 -32.83 16.39 26.86
N LEU A 712 -33.44 17.57 26.75
CA LEU A 712 -32.99 18.63 25.84
C LEU A 712 -31.59 19.18 26.20
N LEU A 713 -31.32 19.37 27.49
CA LEU A 713 -30.03 19.86 27.98
C LEU A 713 -28.88 18.87 27.76
N SER A 714 -29.15 17.56 27.70
CA SER A 714 -28.10 16.57 27.37
C SER A 714 -27.56 16.69 25.94
N VAL A 715 -28.32 17.28 25.01
CA VAL A 715 -27.96 17.41 23.59
C VAL A 715 -26.68 18.21 23.40
N GLY A 716 -26.52 19.32 24.14
CA GLY A 716 -25.40 20.24 23.99
C GLY A 716 -24.03 19.60 24.25
N PRO A 717 -23.80 18.98 25.42
CA PRO A 717 -22.57 18.24 25.71
C PRO A 717 -22.23 17.15 24.69
N TYR A 718 -23.23 16.39 24.21
CA TYR A 718 -23.01 15.36 23.18
C TYR A 718 -22.62 15.95 21.81
N ALA A 719 -23.25 17.04 21.39
CA ALA A 719 -22.92 17.72 20.15
C ALA A 719 -21.48 18.26 20.19
N ALA A 720 -21.07 18.87 21.31
CA ALA A 720 -19.70 19.31 21.54
C ALA A 720 -18.72 18.12 21.48
N ALA A 721 -19.07 17.01 22.11
CA ALA A 721 -18.26 15.80 22.11
C ALA A 721 -18.08 15.24 20.69
N CYS A 722 -19.14 15.20 19.89
CA CYS A 722 -19.09 14.76 18.49
C CYS A 722 -18.13 15.65 17.66
N ALA A 723 -18.30 16.98 17.71
CA ALA A 723 -17.46 17.91 16.96
C ALA A 723 -15.98 17.80 17.37
N ILE A 724 -15.69 17.78 18.67
CA ILE A 724 -14.32 17.68 19.18
C ILE A 724 -13.68 16.33 18.83
N SER A 725 -14.44 15.24 18.87
CA SER A 725 -13.92 13.90 18.49
C SER A 725 -13.43 13.86 17.04
N ILE A 726 -14.14 14.52 16.12
CA ILE A 726 -13.75 14.61 14.71
C ILE A 726 -12.48 15.47 14.56
N VAL A 727 -12.41 16.62 15.25
CA VAL A 727 -11.22 17.51 15.23
C VAL A 727 -9.99 16.78 15.79
N VAL A 728 -10.14 16.08 16.90
CA VAL A 728 -9.08 15.28 17.53
C VAL A 728 -8.60 14.17 16.59
N GLY A 729 -9.52 13.49 15.91
CA GLY A 729 -9.19 12.52 14.86
C GLY A 729 -8.34 13.13 13.74
N TYR A 730 -8.73 14.30 13.24
CA TYR A 730 -8.00 15.05 12.21
C TYR A 730 -6.59 15.44 12.65
N ILE A 731 -6.44 16.00 13.86
CA ILE A 731 -5.13 16.34 14.42
C ILE A 731 -4.26 15.08 14.51
N SER A 732 -4.85 13.97 14.95
CA SER A 732 -4.13 12.72 15.13
C SER A 732 -3.62 12.11 13.82
N ASP A 733 -4.37 12.20 12.72
CA ASP A 733 -3.90 11.81 11.39
C ASP A 733 -2.83 12.78 10.87
N ARG A 734 -3.05 14.09 11.05
CA ARG A 734 -2.16 15.15 10.54
C ARG A 734 -0.72 15.04 11.07
N TYR A 735 -0.56 14.62 12.33
CA TYR A 735 0.73 14.52 13.01
C TYR A 735 1.25 13.08 13.14
N GLU A 736 0.50 12.09 12.63
CA GLU A 736 0.86 10.66 12.67
C GLU A 736 1.26 10.15 14.06
N ASN A 737 0.67 10.72 15.12
CA ASN A 737 1.00 10.40 16.50
C ASN A 737 -0.27 10.23 17.33
N ARG A 738 -0.57 8.99 17.74
CA ARG A 738 -1.81 8.65 18.45
C ARG A 738 -1.65 8.86 19.94
N GLY A 739 -0.54 8.40 20.50
CA GLY A 739 -0.28 8.45 21.94
C GLY A 739 -0.29 9.87 22.50
N TRP A 740 0.36 10.83 21.84
CA TRP A 740 0.39 12.21 22.34
C TRP A 740 -0.99 12.88 22.32
N VAL A 741 -1.80 12.60 21.31
CA VAL A 741 -3.13 13.17 21.21
C VAL A 741 -4.02 12.63 22.33
N ILE A 742 -4.02 11.31 22.55
CA ILE A 742 -4.75 10.68 23.66
C ILE A 742 -4.29 11.26 25.00
N PHE A 743 -2.97 11.39 25.19
CA PHE A 743 -2.36 11.92 26.41
C PHE A 743 -2.83 13.35 26.74
N VAL A 744 -3.03 14.19 25.72
CA VAL A 744 -3.49 15.59 25.89
C VAL A 744 -5.01 15.66 26.07
N THR A 745 -5.79 14.77 25.45
CA THR A 745 -7.26 14.86 25.49
C THR A 745 -7.90 14.30 26.76
N ILE A 746 -7.35 13.23 27.35
CA ILE A 746 -7.92 12.60 28.56
C ILE A 746 -8.03 13.57 29.76
N PRO A 747 -7.03 14.44 30.04
CA PRO A 747 -7.10 15.43 31.13
C PRO A 747 -8.36 16.32 31.12
N PHE A 748 -8.94 16.63 29.95
CA PHE A 748 -10.19 17.40 29.89
C PHE A 748 -11.37 16.64 30.49
N GLY A 749 -11.44 15.33 30.25
CA GLY A 749 -12.46 14.46 30.84
C GLY A 749 -12.27 14.34 32.35
N ILE A 750 -11.02 14.20 32.80
CA ILE A 750 -10.66 14.16 34.23
C ILE A 750 -11.12 15.45 34.91
N ALA A 751 -10.83 16.61 34.31
CA ALA A 751 -11.26 17.90 34.84
C ALA A 751 -12.79 18.02 34.89
N GLY A 752 -13.50 17.62 33.83
CA GLY A 752 -14.96 17.66 33.79
C GLY A 752 -15.61 16.76 34.85
N MET A 753 -15.14 15.52 34.99
CA MET A 753 -15.65 14.61 36.03
C MET A 753 -15.26 15.06 37.44
N GLY A 754 -14.07 15.63 37.62
CA GLY A 754 -13.64 16.22 38.88
C GLY A 754 -14.52 17.40 39.30
N LEU A 755 -14.90 18.28 38.36
CA LEU A 755 -15.84 19.36 38.64
C LEU A 755 -17.22 18.82 39.06
N LEU A 756 -17.73 17.76 38.43
CA LEU A 756 -19.01 17.16 38.83
C LEU A 756 -18.98 16.59 40.26
N GLU A 757 -17.87 15.95 40.64
CA GLU A 757 -17.66 15.39 41.98
C GLU A 757 -17.53 16.47 43.06
N PHE A 758 -16.66 17.46 42.83
CA PHE A 758 -16.26 18.42 43.86
C PHE A 758 -17.17 19.65 43.95
N LEU A 759 -17.95 19.98 42.91
CA LEU A 759 -18.91 21.08 43.00
C LEU A 759 -20.11 20.72 43.89
N PRO A 760 -20.58 21.63 44.75
CA PRO A 760 -21.77 21.43 45.56
C PRO A 760 -23.04 21.37 44.70
N ALA A 761 -24.06 20.65 45.19
CA ALA A 761 -25.36 20.53 44.52
C ALA A 761 -26.11 21.87 44.39
N SER A 762 -25.74 22.88 45.17
CA SER A 762 -26.29 24.24 45.11
C SER A 762 -25.88 25.03 43.87
N MET A 763 -24.96 24.52 43.03
CA MET A 763 -24.49 25.19 41.80
C MET A 763 -24.83 24.37 40.53
N PRO A 764 -26.12 24.19 40.19
CA PRO A 764 -26.55 23.36 39.06
C PRO A 764 -26.00 23.86 37.71
N GLY A 765 -25.92 25.18 37.50
CA GLY A 765 -25.34 25.76 36.29
C GLY A 765 -23.85 25.44 36.08
N ALA A 766 -23.06 25.45 37.16
CA ALA A 766 -21.64 25.09 37.10
C ALA A 766 -21.44 23.58 36.84
N LYS A 767 -22.27 22.73 37.46
CA LYS A 767 -22.29 21.29 37.18
C LYS A 767 -22.71 20.98 35.74
N TYR A 768 -23.68 21.74 35.21
CA TYR A 768 -24.04 21.63 33.80
C TYR A 768 -22.88 22.05 32.88
N GLY A 769 -22.17 23.14 33.20
CA GLY A 769 -20.96 23.55 32.49
C GLY A 769 -19.85 22.49 32.52
N ALA A 770 -19.71 21.74 33.61
CA ALA A 770 -18.75 20.63 33.71
C ALA A 770 -19.01 19.51 32.69
N LEU A 771 -20.26 19.30 32.27
CA LEU A 771 -20.61 18.33 31.23
C LEU A 771 -19.99 18.66 29.87
N TYR A 772 -19.76 19.95 29.57
CA TYR A 772 -19.08 20.39 28.33
C TYR A 772 -17.57 20.15 28.34
N LEU A 773 -16.98 19.80 29.49
CA LEU A 773 -15.61 19.28 29.58
C LEU A 773 -15.59 17.76 29.65
N ALA A 774 -16.50 17.18 30.45
CA ALA A 774 -16.59 15.73 30.66
C ALA A 774 -16.91 14.99 29.36
N ALA A 775 -17.97 15.38 28.63
CA ALA A 775 -18.39 14.64 27.43
C ALA A 775 -17.33 14.68 26.33
N PRO A 776 -16.80 15.84 25.87
CA PRO A 776 -15.74 15.83 24.87
C PRO A 776 -14.47 15.12 25.34
N GLY A 777 -14.13 15.27 26.62
CA GLY A 777 -12.98 14.60 27.21
C GLY A 777 -13.11 13.08 27.27
N ILE A 778 -14.32 12.53 27.39
CA ILE A 778 -14.58 11.07 27.40
C ILE A 778 -14.64 10.49 25.99
N TYR A 779 -15.31 11.15 25.04
CA TYR A 779 -15.59 10.57 23.72
C TYR A 779 -14.46 10.77 22.70
N SER A 780 -13.65 11.83 22.82
CA SER A 780 -12.70 12.22 21.77
C SER A 780 -11.51 11.26 21.58
N PHE A 781 -11.11 10.52 22.61
CA PHE A 781 -9.95 9.63 22.56
C PHE A 781 -10.28 8.16 22.26
N LEU A 782 -11.55 7.75 22.38
CA LEU A 782 -11.98 6.36 22.13
C LEU A 782 -11.65 5.85 20.72
N PRO A 783 -11.88 6.63 19.64
CA PRO A 783 -11.54 6.18 18.31
C PRO A 783 -10.03 5.97 18.13
N LEU A 784 -9.23 6.74 18.84
CA LEU A 784 -7.78 6.71 18.72
C LEU A 784 -7.19 5.44 19.32
N TRP A 785 -7.76 4.89 20.40
CA TRP A 785 -7.33 3.60 20.94
C TRP A 785 -7.50 2.46 19.94
N LEU A 786 -8.64 2.44 19.24
CA LEU A 786 -8.92 1.45 18.21
C LEU A 786 -7.97 1.60 17.01
N ALA A 787 -7.80 2.83 16.51
CA ALA A 787 -6.88 3.11 15.42
C ALA A 787 -5.42 2.74 15.79
N TRP A 788 -5.00 3.03 17.02
CA TRP A 788 -3.65 2.73 17.51
C TRP A 788 -3.39 1.22 17.62
N ALA A 789 -4.40 0.43 18.02
CA ALA A 789 -4.32 -1.03 18.02
C ALA A 789 -4.17 -1.60 16.59
N VAL A 790 -5.00 -1.13 15.65
CA VAL A 790 -4.99 -1.60 14.25
C VAL A 790 -3.71 -1.19 13.54
N ASN A 791 -3.17 0.00 13.81
CA ASN A 791 -1.89 0.46 13.24
C ASN A 791 -0.70 -0.41 13.68
N ASN A 792 -0.79 -1.02 14.85
CA ASN A 792 0.23 -1.92 15.39
C ASN A 792 -0.01 -3.40 15.03
N ALA A 793 -0.97 -3.69 14.14
CA ALA A 793 -1.26 -5.00 13.57
C ALA A 793 -0.89 -5.03 12.07
N ALA A 794 0.03 -5.92 11.66
CA ALA A 794 0.59 -5.88 10.30
C ALA A 794 -0.30 -6.57 9.25
N THR A 795 -0.80 -7.78 9.53
CA THR A 795 -1.57 -8.57 8.54
C THR A 795 -3.10 -8.42 8.72
N PRO A 796 -3.92 -8.63 7.68
CA PRO A 796 -5.38 -8.49 7.77
C PRO A 796 -6.03 -9.36 8.86
N THR A 797 -5.57 -10.61 9.02
CA THR A 797 -6.08 -11.51 10.07
C THR A 797 -5.71 -11.01 11.47
N VAL A 798 -4.50 -10.46 11.65
CA VAL A 798 -4.09 -9.85 12.93
C VAL A 798 -4.92 -8.59 13.19
N LYS A 799 -5.17 -7.74 12.18
CA LYS A 799 -6.02 -6.54 12.30
C LYS A 799 -7.47 -6.90 12.71
N ALA A 800 -8.06 -7.92 12.11
CA ALA A 800 -9.39 -8.42 12.47
C ALA A 800 -9.44 -8.94 13.92
N ALA A 801 -8.45 -9.75 14.32
CA ALA A 801 -8.35 -10.24 15.70
C ALA A 801 -8.09 -9.12 16.72
N SER A 802 -7.22 -8.17 16.40
CA SER A 802 -6.88 -7.04 17.27
C SER A 802 -8.04 -6.07 17.46
N SER A 803 -8.76 -5.70 16.39
CA SER A 803 -9.98 -4.89 16.51
C SER A 803 -11.06 -5.61 17.31
N GLY A 804 -11.28 -6.91 17.04
CA GLY A 804 -12.21 -7.74 17.81
C GLY A 804 -11.87 -7.79 19.30
N LEU A 805 -10.59 -7.91 19.67
CA LEU A 805 -10.14 -7.91 21.07
C LEU A 805 -10.39 -6.57 21.77
N VAL A 806 -10.04 -5.45 21.13
CA VAL A 806 -10.22 -4.12 21.72
C VAL A 806 -11.69 -3.87 22.04
N PHE A 807 -12.57 -4.23 21.11
CA PHE A 807 -14.02 -4.16 21.29
C PHE A 807 -14.51 -5.10 22.40
N ALA A 808 -14.14 -6.40 22.36
CA ALA A 808 -14.55 -7.39 23.36
C ALA A 808 -14.16 -7.00 24.79
N VAL A 809 -12.93 -6.55 25.01
CA VAL A 809 -12.46 -6.07 26.32
C VAL A 809 -13.14 -4.75 26.67
N GLY A 810 -13.32 -3.86 25.68
CA GLY A 810 -14.06 -2.61 25.82
C GLY A 810 -15.48 -2.79 26.35
N SER A 811 -16.19 -3.78 25.82
CA SER A 811 -17.58 -4.07 26.14
C SER A 811 -17.78 -4.60 27.55
N LEU A 812 -16.73 -5.10 28.23
CA LEU A 812 -16.77 -5.35 29.67
C LEU A 812 -17.12 -4.08 30.45
N GLY A 813 -16.75 -2.91 29.94
CA GLY A 813 -17.14 -1.63 30.50
C GLY A 813 -18.66 -1.38 30.41
N GLY A 814 -19.33 -1.92 29.40
CA GLY A 814 -20.79 -1.89 29.28
C GLY A 814 -21.48 -2.78 30.31
N ILE A 815 -20.85 -3.87 30.76
CA ILE A 815 -21.36 -4.67 31.88
C ILE A 815 -21.30 -3.87 33.19
N LEU A 816 -20.23 -3.08 33.38
CA LEU A 816 -20.04 -2.25 34.58
C LEU A 816 -20.92 -0.98 34.57
N ALA A 817 -21.13 -0.36 33.42
CA ALA A 817 -21.79 0.94 33.30
C ALA A 817 -23.18 1.04 33.99
N PRO A 818 -24.10 0.06 33.87
CA PRO A 818 -25.38 0.07 34.58
C PRO A 818 -25.26 0.16 36.10
N TRP A 819 -24.11 -0.20 36.68
CA TRP A 819 -23.88 -0.24 38.12
C TRP A 819 -23.17 1.01 38.65
N VAL A 820 -22.78 1.94 37.78
CA VAL A 820 -22.02 3.15 38.16
C VAL A 820 -22.90 4.19 38.85
N TYR A 821 -24.13 4.38 38.36
CA TYR A 821 -25.07 5.36 38.92
C TYR A 821 -26.30 4.67 39.48
N LEU A 822 -26.36 4.52 40.80
CA LEU A 822 -27.48 3.89 41.49
C LEU A 822 -28.51 4.91 41.96
N PRO A 823 -29.82 4.56 42.01
CA PRO A 823 -30.86 5.47 42.49
C PRO A 823 -30.63 6.00 43.91
N GLY A 824 -29.97 5.21 44.77
CA GLY A 824 -29.66 5.60 46.16
C GLY A 824 -28.61 6.69 46.29
N ASP A 825 -27.81 6.94 45.25
CA ASP A 825 -26.76 7.97 45.25
C ASP A 825 -27.29 9.35 44.79
N ALA A 826 -28.53 9.43 44.32
CA ALA A 826 -29.15 10.69 43.93
C ALA A 826 -29.35 11.61 45.16
N PRO A 827 -29.24 12.95 45.01
CA PRO A 827 -28.99 13.70 43.78
C PRO A 827 -27.50 13.98 43.49
N SER A 828 -26.58 13.59 44.39
CA SER A 828 -25.17 13.99 44.30
C SER A 828 -24.32 13.08 43.44
N TYR A 829 -24.73 11.81 43.30
CA TYR A 829 -24.10 10.78 42.46
C TYR A 829 -22.58 10.62 42.65
N ARG A 830 -22.08 10.87 43.87
CA ARG A 830 -20.63 10.87 44.18
C ARG A 830 -19.92 9.57 43.82
N THR A 831 -20.55 8.44 44.13
CA THR A 831 -19.98 7.12 43.82
C THR A 831 -19.71 6.99 42.32
N GLY A 832 -20.71 7.32 41.48
CA GLY A 832 -20.59 7.22 40.03
C GLY A 832 -19.58 8.20 39.44
N HIS A 833 -19.56 9.44 39.92
CA HIS A 833 -18.58 10.45 39.51
C HIS A 833 -17.15 10.03 39.87
N THR A 834 -16.92 9.50 41.08
CA THR A 834 -15.62 9.01 41.55
C THR A 834 -15.13 7.81 40.74
N ILE A 835 -16.02 6.86 40.39
CA ILE A 835 -15.67 5.71 39.56
C ILE A 835 -15.21 6.18 38.17
N MET A 836 -15.99 7.05 37.52
CA MET A 836 -15.63 7.57 36.19
C MET A 836 -14.33 8.38 36.22
N PHE A 837 -14.15 9.23 37.23
CA PHE A 837 -12.90 9.98 37.44
C PHE A 837 -11.68 9.06 37.55
N SER A 838 -11.80 7.99 38.36
CA SER A 838 -10.73 7.00 38.53
C SER A 838 -10.43 6.22 37.24
N PHE A 839 -11.47 5.84 36.50
CA PHE A 839 -11.31 5.13 35.22
C PHE A 839 -10.60 6.00 34.17
N LEU A 840 -10.87 7.31 34.12
CA LEU A 840 -10.16 8.22 33.22
C LEU A 840 -8.66 8.33 33.56
N PHE A 841 -8.30 8.36 34.84
CA PHE A 841 -6.90 8.24 35.27
C PHE A 841 -6.28 6.91 34.86
N GLY A 842 -7.03 5.80 34.97
CA GLY A 842 -6.61 4.49 34.47
C GLY A 842 -6.29 4.51 32.97
N SER A 843 -7.18 5.05 32.15
CA SER A 843 -6.95 5.23 30.71
C SER A 843 -5.70 6.08 30.43
N TRP A 844 -5.49 7.14 31.21
CA TRP A 844 -4.33 8.03 31.05
C TRP A 844 -3.00 7.33 31.40
N ALA A 845 -2.98 6.58 32.50
CA ALA A 845 -1.81 5.79 32.91
C ALA A 845 -1.45 4.71 31.88
N ILE A 846 -2.45 4.02 31.32
CA ILE A 846 -2.24 3.05 30.23
C ILE A 846 -1.64 3.73 28.98
N CYS A 847 -2.08 4.94 28.64
CA CYS A 847 -1.52 5.71 27.53
C CYS A 847 -0.03 6.01 27.75
N ILE A 848 0.34 6.48 28.93
CA ILE A 848 1.74 6.75 29.29
C ILE A 848 2.56 5.46 29.21
N GLY A 849 2.05 4.38 29.81
CA GLY A 849 2.70 3.07 29.79
C GLY A 849 2.94 2.54 28.38
N LEU A 850 1.94 2.66 27.49
CA LEU A 850 2.07 2.23 26.10
C LEU A 850 3.09 3.07 25.32
N MET A 851 3.07 4.40 25.48
CA MET A 851 4.07 5.27 24.85
C MET A 851 5.50 4.91 25.29
N VAL A 852 5.71 4.64 26.58
CA VAL A 852 7.01 4.21 27.12
C VAL A 852 7.40 2.86 26.55
N TYR A 853 6.48 1.89 26.55
CA TYR A 853 6.72 0.55 26.00
C TYR A 853 7.11 0.59 24.52
N ILE A 854 6.35 1.31 23.69
CA ILE A 854 6.60 1.40 22.25
C ILE A 854 7.96 2.05 21.97
N LYS A 855 8.28 3.17 22.65
CA LYS A 855 9.60 3.82 22.51
C LYS A 855 10.74 2.90 22.93
N TRP A 856 10.56 2.16 24.01
CA TRP A 856 11.54 1.19 24.49
C TRP A 856 11.73 0.02 23.52
N GLU A 857 10.65 -0.65 23.11
CA GLU A 857 10.70 -1.84 22.25
C GLU A 857 11.22 -1.48 20.85
N ASN A 858 10.83 -0.33 20.27
CA ASN A 858 11.40 0.15 19.01
C ASN A 858 12.92 0.38 19.13
N ARG A 859 13.39 1.01 20.21
CA ARG A 859 14.82 1.21 20.46
C ARG A 859 15.57 -0.12 20.64
N VAL A 860 14.96 -1.10 21.30
CA VAL A 860 15.53 -2.45 21.45
C VAL A 860 15.66 -3.15 20.10
N ARG A 861 14.67 -3.01 19.21
CA ARG A 861 14.71 -3.52 17.84
C ARG A 861 15.75 -2.81 16.96
N GLU A 862 15.91 -1.49 17.10
CA GLU A 862 16.96 -0.72 16.40
C GLU A 862 18.37 -1.17 16.79
N MET A 863 18.58 -1.57 18.05
CA MET A 863 19.84 -2.13 18.51
C MET A 863 20.09 -3.59 18.07
N GLY A 864 19.24 -4.18 17.22
CA GLY A 864 19.35 -5.57 16.76
C GLY A 864 19.11 -6.64 17.83
N LYS A 865 18.69 -6.26 19.05
CA LYS A 865 18.53 -7.19 20.18
C LYS A 865 17.37 -8.18 20.02
N ARG A 866 16.56 -8.04 18.95
CA ARG A 866 15.44 -8.93 18.60
C ARG A 866 15.72 -9.80 17.37
N ASP A 867 16.89 -9.68 16.76
CA ASP A 867 17.19 -10.35 15.48
C ASP A 867 17.30 -11.87 15.61
N ARG A 868 17.55 -12.37 16.83
CA ARG A 868 17.52 -13.81 17.17
C ARG A 868 16.20 -14.50 16.80
N VAL A 869 15.10 -13.75 16.68
CA VAL A 869 13.80 -14.30 16.26
C VAL A 869 13.81 -14.76 14.79
N LEU A 870 14.77 -14.31 13.98
CA LEU A 870 14.93 -14.71 12.58
C LEU A 870 15.82 -15.95 12.40
N GLU A 871 16.55 -16.38 13.44
CA GLU A 871 17.46 -17.52 13.37
C GLU A 871 16.68 -18.82 13.11
N GLY A 872 17.02 -19.51 12.01
CA GLY A 872 16.41 -20.79 11.64
C GLY A 872 15.05 -20.72 10.93
N LEU A 873 14.54 -19.52 10.61
CA LEU A 873 13.29 -19.33 9.87
C LEU A 873 13.52 -19.14 8.37
N GLY A 874 12.74 -19.82 7.54
CA GLY A 874 12.73 -19.62 6.08
C GLY A 874 12.06 -18.29 5.66
N PRO A 875 12.20 -17.84 4.40
CA PRO A 875 11.65 -16.56 3.92
C PRO A 875 10.14 -16.39 4.11
N GLU A 876 9.36 -17.46 3.87
CA GLU A 876 7.91 -17.45 4.12
C GLU A 876 7.59 -17.35 5.62
N GLU A 877 8.32 -18.07 6.47
CA GLU A 877 8.10 -18.06 7.92
C GLU A 877 8.45 -16.71 8.55
N GLN A 878 9.46 -16.02 8.01
CA GLN A 878 9.82 -14.66 8.41
C GLN A 878 8.71 -13.65 8.04
N LEU A 879 8.11 -13.76 6.85
CA LEU A 879 6.95 -12.95 6.46
C LEU A 879 5.75 -13.18 7.39
N GLU A 880 5.57 -14.42 7.87
CA GLU A 880 4.51 -14.75 8.84
C GLU A 880 4.77 -14.27 10.28
N LEU A 881 5.94 -13.68 10.59
CA LEU A 881 6.19 -13.08 11.90
C LEU A 881 5.37 -11.80 12.12
N SER A 882 4.92 -11.12 11.05
CA SER A 882 4.02 -9.95 11.14
C SER A 882 4.56 -8.90 12.16
N SER A 883 3.79 -8.48 13.17
CA SER A 883 4.21 -7.50 14.20
C SER A 883 5.40 -7.95 15.08
N ARG A 884 5.73 -9.25 15.09
CA ARG A 884 6.89 -9.83 15.80
C ARG A 884 8.19 -9.77 15.00
N HIS A 885 8.12 -9.43 13.71
CA HIS A 885 9.31 -9.27 12.88
C HIS A 885 10.22 -8.14 13.44
N PRO A 886 11.54 -8.32 13.59
CA PRO A 886 12.44 -7.31 14.16
C PRO A 886 12.48 -6.00 13.37
N ALA A 887 12.25 -6.06 12.05
CA ALA A 887 12.14 -4.85 11.20
C ALA A 887 10.81 -4.08 11.38
N PHE A 888 9.78 -4.68 11.99
CA PHE A 888 8.52 -3.98 12.24
C PHE A 888 8.73 -2.88 13.29
N ARG A 889 8.22 -1.67 13.02
CA ARG A 889 8.25 -0.54 13.95
C ARG A 889 6.83 -0.24 14.43
N TYR A 890 6.66 -0.22 15.74
CA TYR A 890 5.37 0.13 16.34
C TYR A 890 5.14 1.64 16.21
N ALA A 891 3.92 2.02 15.86
CA ALA A 891 3.50 3.41 15.77
C ALA A 891 3.22 3.97 17.17
N VAL A 892 3.68 5.20 17.45
CA VAL A 892 3.49 5.90 18.73
C VAL A 892 2.15 6.59 18.82
#